data_AF-A0A2E2C0H4-F1
#
_entry.id   AF-A0A2E2C0H4-F1
#
_cell.length_a   1.000
_cell.length_b   1.000
_cell.length_c   1.000
_cell.angle_alpha   90.00
_cell.angle_beta   90.00
_cell.angle_gamma   90.00
#
_symmetry.space_group_name_H-M   'P 1'
#
loop_
_entity.id
_entity.type
_entity.pdbx_description
1 polymer ?
#
loop_
_entity_poly.entity_id
_entity_poly.type
_entity_poly.pdbx_seq_one_letter_code
_entity_poly.pdbx_strand_id
1 'polypeptide(L)'
;MDFLIWAKGNYFRKSKAKDASFSRKRLDLKPESCQKTHPLSQLASGLSNQKQLLLTIPELKAFCIIPLCISGIATTSLTPLKTQYLPGLIMMLKNGFSLVSCLFLLTLTTGCASLVEVTAIEQFSKAIESGDLKSLKHHSTMKFSKVALRDETSLDDLKILKIPTGETTIVEITDISENHKKVVAEVGKNKKKLLYELKRVTKTGEWVVDDIYIKQKQQNLTVMKSVTEQMDLLLTVREFVSAWEKGNRDDILGTTDGDFKETLQQLHPAFLAKLSQKVAGESKSSKKRRPDAQLDKNIAIIRLPRRSGEMVISMKLQDGKWKATDVAVESKVDGNHISSAKKQAKMLLAVSNFLDAYNKNDKAELEKYSASQFFNGSLDFGDLKLAALPQSHAAAADYELRIENNLANFVTHNDGKMVNLSLVKLESDEIDVPEKYLIEEVTLFQDQGNQQITLTSLFSTRAITMVFSDALSKRDMKILDFSSTPDFSNRVWKQVEPQLVAQLPLDEITEPGFEILDIQFNGAITKVSARQGNLPVTYILREHLGQILVDDIELDLKGRPSSVKATLEMMVQVQNYAFSMHEQNIRNLQRHSSRDFNELVWRQVDQVPQTSFNIPELLMSDLASLEINENAGYSRIQLGSAQRGATVLFKKQQGQYVVDDIMIHSDTVASNYLSTKKELRMSMAANAGTLKQSTVQATYTISNETVPDSSAAPQAVSIPEIQPTAFELPQQEP
;
A
#
# COMPACT_ATOMS: atom_id res chain seq x y z
N MET A 1 -11.29 -12.02 -5.51
CA MET A 1 -12.65 -12.34 -5.97
C MET A 1 -13.62 -12.71 -4.82
N ASP A 2 -13.15 -12.81 -3.56
CA ASP A 2 -14.03 -13.01 -2.38
C ASP A 2 -14.57 -11.71 -1.73
N PHE A 3 -14.36 -10.55 -2.34
CA PHE A 3 -14.68 -9.25 -1.72
C PHE A 3 -16.07 -8.67 -2.06
N LEU A 4 -16.81 -9.30 -2.97
CA LEU A 4 -18.11 -8.78 -3.45
C LEU A 4 -19.34 -9.37 -2.73
N ILE A 5 -19.17 -10.37 -1.86
CA ILE A 5 -20.29 -11.04 -1.19
C ILE A 5 -20.63 -10.40 0.18
N TRP A 6 -19.73 -9.63 0.78
CA TRP A 6 -19.97 -9.07 2.13
C TRP A 6 -20.91 -7.84 2.14
N ALA A 7 -21.00 -7.09 1.04
CA ALA A 7 -21.80 -5.86 0.95
C ALA A 7 -23.33 -6.06 0.94
N LYS A 8 -23.84 -7.30 0.79
CA LYS A 8 -25.28 -7.59 0.78
C LYS A 8 -25.86 -8.01 2.14
N GLY A 9 -25.06 -8.14 3.19
CA GLY A 9 -25.46 -8.89 4.40
C GLY A 9 -25.97 -8.11 5.62
N ASN A 10 -25.69 -6.81 5.78
CA ASN A 10 -25.78 -6.18 7.11
C ASN A 10 -26.45 -4.80 7.14
N TYR A 11 -27.64 -4.62 6.58
CA TYR A 11 -28.49 -3.46 6.92
C TYR A 11 -29.98 -3.79 6.83
N PHE A 12 -30.49 -4.66 7.70
CA PHE A 12 -31.94 -4.73 7.98
C PHE A 12 -32.22 -5.24 9.41
N ARG A 13 -32.44 -4.32 10.36
CA ARG A 13 -33.58 -4.30 11.32
C ARG A 13 -33.37 -3.33 12.48
N LYS A 14 -34.26 -2.34 12.60
CA LYS A 14 -35.23 -2.24 13.71
C LYS A 14 -36.26 -1.12 13.45
N SER A 15 -37.48 -1.53 13.10
CA SER A 15 -38.71 -0.79 13.37
C SER A 15 -39.77 -1.82 13.74
N LYS A 16 -40.48 -1.58 14.85
CA LYS A 16 -41.48 -2.47 15.45
C LYS A 16 -42.83 -2.27 14.77
N ALA A 17 -43.50 -3.36 14.39
CA ALA A 17 -44.96 -3.47 14.37
C ALA A 17 -45.39 -4.95 14.43
N LYS A 18 -46.59 -5.17 14.95
CA LYS A 18 -47.17 -6.41 15.51
C LYS A 18 -47.71 -7.40 14.46
N ASP A 19 -47.88 -8.63 14.96
CA ASP A 19 -48.84 -9.69 14.57
C ASP A 19 -48.78 -10.28 13.15
N ALA A 20 -48.35 -11.54 13.08
CA ALA A 20 -49.19 -12.71 12.70
C ALA A 20 -48.30 -13.92 12.34
N SER A 21 -48.69 -15.07 12.87
CA SER A 21 -48.18 -16.41 12.61
C SER A 21 -48.09 -16.77 11.12
N PHE A 22 -47.04 -17.48 10.68
CA PHE A 22 -47.16 -18.61 9.74
C PHE A 22 -45.87 -19.45 9.64
N SER A 23 -46.07 -20.69 9.21
CA SER A 23 -45.35 -21.93 9.55
C SER A 23 -43.93 -22.17 9.00
N ARG A 24 -43.21 -23.02 9.76
CA ARG A 24 -42.00 -23.78 9.39
C ARG A 24 -42.15 -24.57 8.09
N LYS A 25 -41.09 -24.63 7.29
CA LYS A 25 -40.62 -25.85 6.63
C LYS A 25 -39.08 -25.81 6.45
N ARG A 26 -38.41 -26.78 7.08
CA ARG A 26 -37.02 -27.17 6.84
C ARG A 26 -36.92 -27.90 5.50
N LEU A 27 -35.83 -27.70 4.79
CA LEU A 27 -35.24 -28.71 3.92
C LEU A 27 -33.72 -28.57 3.97
N ASP A 28 -33.10 -29.57 4.58
CA ASP A 28 -31.67 -29.85 4.60
C ASP A 28 -31.22 -30.30 3.20
N LEU A 29 -30.05 -29.88 2.73
CA LEU A 29 -29.18 -30.65 1.84
C LEU A 29 -27.71 -30.21 2.02
N LYS A 30 -26.83 -31.21 2.04
CA LYS A 30 -25.42 -31.24 2.49
C LYS A 30 -24.41 -30.54 1.54
N PRO A 31 -23.18 -30.23 2.03
CA PRO A 31 -22.08 -29.66 1.23
C PRO A 31 -21.09 -30.71 0.72
N GLU A 32 -20.52 -30.51 -0.47
CA GLU A 32 -19.38 -31.27 -1.01
C GLU A 32 -18.12 -30.40 -1.19
N SER A 33 -17.07 -30.85 -0.49
CA SER A 33 -15.62 -30.82 -0.75
C SER A 33 -14.89 -29.62 -1.37
N CYS A 34 -13.97 -29.10 -0.56
CA CYS A 34 -12.74 -28.38 -0.91
C CYS A 34 -11.77 -29.21 -1.78
N GLN A 35 -11.09 -28.57 -2.72
CA GLN A 35 -9.69 -28.87 -3.05
C GLN A 35 -8.89 -27.57 -3.27
N LYS A 36 -7.82 -27.43 -2.48
CA LYS A 36 -6.78 -26.40 -2.56
C LYS A 36 -5.71 -26.84 -3.56
N THR A 37 -5.20 -25.94 -4.39
CA THR A 37 -3.81 -25.99 -4.87
C THR A 37 -3.25 -24.57 -5.02
N HIS A 38 -2.10 -24.31 -4.40
CA HIS A 38 -1.20 -23.20 -4.69
C HIS A 38 -0.17 -23.66 -5.75
N PRO A 39 0.48 -22.71 -6.44
CA PRO A 39 1.94 -22.62 -6.22
C PRO A 39 2.49 -21.20 -6.16
N LEU A 40 3.57 -21.08 -5.38
CA LEU A 40 4.54 -19.98 -5.31
C LEU A 40 5.71 -20.25 -6.29
N SER A 41 6.20 -19.22 -6.97
CA SER A 41 7.62 -18.98 -7.33
C SER A 41 7.69 -17.67 -8.15
N GLN A 42 8.33 -16.63 -7.61
CA GLN A 42 9.69 -16.18 -7.93
C GLN A 42 9.91 -15.81 -9.41
N LEU A 43 10.22 -14.54 -9.66
CA LEU A 43 11.35 -14.12 -10.49
C LEU A 43 11.63 -12.62 -10.29
N ALA A 44 12.74 -12.34 -9.62
CA ALA A 44 13.47 -11.09 -9.71
C ALA A 44 14.52 -11.25 -10.83
N SER A 45 14.61 -10.29 -11.75
CA SER A 45 15.82 -9.90 -12.51
C SER A 45 15.42 -8.97 -13.66
N GLY A 46 16.18 -7.89 -13.88
CA GLY A 46 16.04 -7.10 -15.10
C GLY A 46 16.30 -5.59 -15.02
N LEU A 47 17.16 -5.10 -14.14
CA LEU A 47 17.75 -3.77 -14.29
C LEU A 47 18.96 -3.87 -15.23
N SER A 48 18.82 -3.45 -16.49
CA SER A 48 19.93 -3.00 -17.33
C SER A 48 19.40 -2.32 -18.59
N ASN A 49 19.54 -1.01 -18.68
CA ASN A 49 20.11 -0.27 -19.82
C ASN A 49 19.71 1.20 -19.75
N GLN A 50 20.52 1.98 -19.03
CA GLN A 50 20.63 3.42 -19.25
C GLN A 50 21.50 3.66 -20.49
N LYS A 51 20.97 4.40 -21.47
CA LYS A 51 21.77 5.16 -22.43
C LYS A 51 21.25 6.60 -22.49
N GLN A 52 22.08 7.48 -21.93
CA GLN A 52 22.50 8.79 -22.41
C GLN A 52 21.53 9.54 -23.33
N LEU A 53 21.03 10.68 -22.84
CA LEU A 53 20.97 11.89 -23.66
C LEU A 53 21.43 13.10 -22.83
N LEU A 54 22.52 13.72 -23.29
CA LEU A 54 23.00 15.02 -22.87
C LEU A 54 21.93 16.09 -23.14
N LEU A 55 21.73 17.02 -22.22
CA LEU A 55 21.48 18.42 -22.56
C LEU A 55 22.05 19.34 -21.47
N THR A 56 22.77 20.33 -21.97
CA THR A 56 23.66 21.32 -21.37
C THR A 56 22.98 22.34 -20.46
N ILE A 57 23.66 22.66 -19.34
CA ILE A 57 23.45 23.84 -18.49
C ILE A 57 24.52 24.89 -18.86
N PRO A 58 24.21 26.20 -18.86
CA PRO A 58 25.23 27.21 -18.59
C PRO A 58 24.98 27.95 -17.26
N GLU A 59 26.03 27.89 -16.45
CA GLU A 59 26.59 28.90 -15.54
C GLU A 59 25.70 29.84 -14.71
N LEU A 60 25.92 29.80 -13.38
CA LEU A 60 26.19 30.99 -12.56
C LEU A 60 27.14 30.64 -11.40
N LYS A 61 28.39 31.11 -11.56
CA LYS A 61 29.43 31.36 -10.53
C LYS A 61 29.01 32.60 -9.72
N ALA A 62 29.38 32.91 -8.48
CA ALA A 62 30.42 32.49 -7.53
C ALA A 62 30.21 33.18 -6.15
N PHE A 63 31.12 32.86 -5.20
CA PHE A 63 31.47 33.54 -3.92
C PHE A 63 30.65 33.13 -2.66
N CYS A 64 31.21 32.80 -1.48
CA CYS A 64 32.59 32.70 -0.98
C CYS A 64 32.61 32.01 0.42
N ILE A 65 33.42 30.95 0.60
CA ILE A 65 34.50 30.73 1.60
C ILE A 65 34.38 31.39 3.00
N ILE A 66 34.46 30.58 4.08
CA ILE A 66 35.52 30.54 5.12
C ILE A 66 35.35 29.24 5.97
N PRO A 67 36.45 28.51 6.30
CA PRO A 67 36.44 27.27 7.09
C PRO A 67 36.90 27.47 8.55
N LEU A 68 36.58 26.52 9.44
CA LEU A 68 37.31 26.35 10.70
C LEU A 68 37.43 24.87 11.10
N CYS A 69 38.68 24.43 11.20
CA CYS A 69 39.14 23.18 11.80
C CYS A 69 39.05 23.24 13.34
N ILE A 70 39.06 22.07 14.00
CA ILE A 70 40.11 21.62 14.96
C ILE A 70 39.66 20.33 15.71
N SER A 71 40.54 19.30 15.63
CA SER A 71 40.82 18.13 16.51
C SER A 71 39.67 17.39 17.21
N GLY A 72 39.57 16.05 17.22
CA GLY A 72 40.62 15.02 17.25
C GLY A 72 40.90 14.60 18.70
N ILE A 73 40.55 13.36 19.09
CA ILE A 73 41.28 12.43 19.99
C ILE A 73 40.47 11.12 20.11
N ALA A 74 41.18 10.01 19.91
CA ALA A 74 40.79 8.61 20.08
C ALA A 74 40.72 8.25 21.59
N THR A 75 40.30 7.09 22.12
CA THR A 75 40.52 5.69 21.73
C THR A 75 39.77 4.80 22.76
N THR A 76 39.45 3.57 22.33
CA THR A 76 39.44 2.29 23.09
C THR A 76 38.36 1.92 24.12
N SER A 77 37.50 1.02 23.63
CA SER A 77 36.99 -0.24 24.21
C SER A 77 37.69 -0.86 25.43
N LEU A 78 36.90 -1.49 26.32
CA LEU A 78 36.87 -2.96 26.56
C LEU A 78 36.04 -3.30 27.83
N THR A 79 35.01 -4.12 27.66
CA THR A 79 34.48 -5.09 28.64
C THR A 79 35.42 -6.31 28.66
N PRO A 80 35.49 -7.19 29.70
CA PRO A 80 34.34 -7.99 30.17
C PRO A 80 34.32 -8.53 31.63
N LEU A 81 33.13 -9.00 32.02
CA LEU A 81 32.74 -10.19 32.83
C LEU A 81 33.70 -10.79 33.90
N LYS A 82 33.20 -10.93 35.14
CA LYS A 82 32.83 -12.21 35.85
C LYS A 82 32.74 -11.95 37.38
N THR A 83 31.57 -12.03 38.01
CA THR A 83 30.94 -13.17 38.74
C THR A 83 31.68 -13.71 39.99
N GLN A 84 30.93 -13.77 41.11
CA GLN A 84 30.82 -14.85 42.13
C GLN A 84 31.29 -14.63 43.60
N TYR A 85 30.27 -14.73 44.48
CA TYR A 85 30.13 -15.42 45.79
C TYR A 85 30.90 -14.99 47.08
N LEU A 86 30.07 -14.77 48.13
CA LEU A 86 30.27 -14.90 49.60
C LEU A 86 30.93 -16.25 50.02
N PRO A 87 31.33 -16.52 51.31
CA PRO A 87 30.87 -15.97 52.61
C PRO A 87 31.93 -15.82 53.74
N GLY A 88 31.50 -15.41 54.95
CA GLY A 88 31.98 -16.02 56.21
C GLY A 88 32.74 -15.17 57.24
N LEU A 89 32.03 -14.81 58.33
CA LEU A 89 32.39 -14.86 59.77
C LEU A 89 33.88 -14.90 60.22
N ILE A 90 34.26 -14.06 61.21
CA ILE A 90 34.77 -14.45 62.55
C ILE A 90 35.18 -13.21 63.39
N MET A 91 35.01 -13.41 64.70
CA MET A 91 35.14 -12.55 65.89
C MET A 91 36.58 -12.17 66.31
N MET A 92 36.64 -11.10 67.12
CA MET A 92 37.44 -10.89 68.36
C MET A 92 38.85 -10.24 68.35
N LEU A 93 38.90 -9.12 69.12
CA LEU A 93 39.86 -8.72 70.19
C LEU A 93 41.32 -8.35 69.86
N LYS A 94 41.71 -7.09 70.13
CA LYS A 94 42.50 -6.68 71.33
C LYS A 94 42.98 -5.20 71.30
N ASN A 95 42.74 -4.55 72.45
CA ASN A 95 43.43 -3.46 73.16
C ASN A 95 44.62 -2.70 72.55
N GLY A 96 44.64 -1.39 72.80
CA GLY A 96 45.86 -0.56 72.84
C GLY A 96 45.59 0.91 73.17
N PHE A 97 45.93 1.32 74.40
CA PHE A 97 45.92 2.65 75.01
C PHE A 97 46.35 3.85 74.13
N SER A 98 45.76 5.03 74.33
CA SER A 98 46.46 6.18 74.97
C SER A 98 45.56 7.41 75.15
N LEU A 99 45.58 7.93 76.38
CA LEU A 99 45.05 9.20 76.87
C LEU A 99 45.67 10.43 76.17
N VAL A 100 44.87 11.47 75.88
CA VAL A 100 45.12 12.87 76.26
C VAL A 100 43.77 13.57 76.51
N SER A 101 43.68 14.23 77.66
CA SER A 101 42.56 14.97 78.22
C SER A 101 42.71 16.48 77.95
N CYS A 102 41.63 17.18 77.58
CA CYS A 102 41.33 18.60 77.90
C CYS A 102 40.04 19.00 77.16
N LEU A 103 38.88 19.03 77.82
CA LEU A 103 38.26 20.14 78.59
C LEU A 103 37.29 21.02 77.77
N PHE A 104 36.02 20.98 78.20
CA PHE A 104 34.93 21.98 78.13
C PHE A 104 34.14 22.26 76.83
N LEU A 105 32.90 21.74 76.87
CA LEU A 105 31.64 22.48 76.67
C LEU A 105 31.47 23.36 75.43
N LEU A 106 30.82 22.80 74.41
CA LEU A 106 29.87 23.51 73.54
C LEU A 106 28.67 22.60 73.23
N THR A 107 27.66 22.76 74.08
CA THR A 107 26.21 22.75 73.81
C THR A 107 25.66 21.96 72.61
N LEU A 108 24.84 20.97 72.97
CA LEU A 108 23.69 20.44 72.24
C LEU A 108 22.90 21.54 71.50
N THR A 109 23.02 21.62 70.17
CA THR A 109 22.07 22.36 69.31
C THR A 109 21.69 21.50 68.10
N THR A 110 21.07 20.35 68.33
CA THR A 110 20.44 19.54 67.27
C THR A 110 19.00 19.15 67.64
N GLY A 111 18.27 20.04 68.34
CA GLY A 111 16.94 19.76 68.88
C GLY A 111 15.78 20.62 68.36
N CYS A 112 16.05 21.76 67.69
CA CYS A 112 14.99 22.67 67.22
C CYS A 112 14.92 22.83 65.69
N ALA A 113 15.91 22.32 64.95
CA ALA A 113 16.02 22.49 63.50
C ALA A 113 15.16 21.50 62.68
N SER A 114 14.35 20.66 63.33
CA SER A 114 13.37 19.79 62.66
C SER A 114 11.93 20.20 62.92
N LEU A 115 11.67 21.04 63.93
CA LEU A 115 10.31 21.32 64.41
C LEU A 115 9.52 22.14 63.38
N VAL A 116 10.20 23.08 62.71
CA VAL A 116 9.60 23.94 61.67
C VAL A 116 9.29 23.13 60.41
N GLU A 117 10.19 22.25 60.01
CA GLU A 117 10.07 21.35 58.86
C GLU A 117 8.97 20.31 59.10
N VAL A 118 8.91 19.71 60.28
CA VAL A 118 7.82 18.79 60.68
C VAL A 118 6.49 19.53 60.62
N THR A 119 6.42 20.74 61.20
CA THR A 119 5.19 21.53 61.21
C THR A 119 4.69 21.85 59.80
N ALA A 120 5.58 22.28 58.90
CA ALA A 120 5.23 22.58 57.51
C ALA A 120 4.71 21.34 56.76
N ILE A 121 5.38 20.20 56.91
CA ILE A 121 4.98 18.94 56.26
C ILE A 121 3.68 18.40 56.85
N GLU A 122 3.48 18.49 58.17
CA GLU A 122 2.24 18.05 58.83
C GLU A 122 1.04 18.91 58.45
N GLN A 123 1.18 20.23 58.42
CA GLN A 123 0.11 21.14 58.01
C GLN A 123 -0.31 20.87 56.56
N PHE A 124 0.66 20.70 55.67
CA PHE A 124 0.41 20.33 54.28
C PHE A 124 -0.27 18.94 54.17
N SER A 125 0.21 17.94 54.91
CA SER A 125 -0.34 16.58 54.89
C SER A 125 -1.76 16.53 55.44
N LYS A 126 -2.05 17.27 56.53
CA LYS A 126 -3.40 17.42 57.08
C LYS A 126 -4.36 18.07 56.08
N ALA A 127 -3.90 19.06 55.31
CA ALA A 127 -4.71 19.69 54.27
C ALA A 127 -5.05 18.72 53.12
N ILE A 128 -4.14 17.80 52.77
CA ILE A 128 -4.44 16.71 51.83
C ILE A 128 -5.49 15.75 52.42
N GLU A 129 -5.33 15.34 53.69
CA GLU A 129 -6.25 14.42 54.36
C GLU A 129 -7.66 14.98 54.51
N SER A 130 -7.78 16.25 54.88
CA SER A 130 -9.07 16.92 55.07
C SER A 130 -9.76 17.32 53.75
N GLY A 131 -9.03 17.29 52.63
CA GLY A 131 -9.54 17.74 51.34
C GLY A 131 -9.80 19.25 51.31
N ASP A 132 -9.09 20.05 52.10
CA ASP A 132 -9.21 21.51 52.11
C ASP A 132 -8.27 22.15 51.09
N LEU A 133 -8.80 22.47 49.89
CA LEU A 133 -8.04 23.11 48.82
C LEU A 133 -7.45 24.46 49.25
N LYS A 134 -8.17 25.24 50.08
CA LYS A 134 -7.74 26.57 50.48
C LYS A 134 -6.56 26.48 51.44
N SER A 135 -6.63 25.58 52.42
CA SER A 135 -5.52 25.28 53.32
C SER A 135 -4.32 24.70 52.56
N LEU A 136 -4.55 23.79 51.61
CA LEU A 136 -3.49 23.19 50.82
C LEU A 136 -2.74 24.21 49.94
N LYS A 137 -3.48 25.17 49.35
CA LYS A 137 -2.89 26.30 48.61
C LYS A 137 -2.11 27.26 49.51
N HIS A 138 -2.53 27.41 50.78
CA HIS A 138 -1.84 28.26 51.75
C HIS A 138 -0.50 27.66 52.20
N HIS A 139 -0.44 26.35 52.39
CA HIS A 139 0.76 25.63 52.84
C HIS A 139 1.65 25.13 51.69
N SER A 140 1.48 25.67 50.48
CA SER A 140 2.30 25.35 49.31
C SER A 140 2.79 26.59 48.59
N THR A 141 3.83 26.46 47.77
CA THR A 141 4.33 27.59 46.99
C THR A 141 3.34 28.00 45.91
N MET A 142 3.47 29.24 45.42
CA MET A 142 2.66 29.70 44.30
C MET A 142 2.84 28.86 43.03
N LYS A 143 4.01 28.25 42.83
CA LYS A 143 4.27 27.32 41.74
C LYS A 143 3.40 26.08 41.90
N PHE A 144 3.48 25.40 43.05
CA PHE A 144 2.67 24.21 43.35
C PHE A 144 1.18 24.52 43.24
N SER A 145 0.73 25.63 43.82
CA SER A 145 -0.66 26.07 43.80
C SER A 145 -1.20 26.33 42.39
N LYS A 146 -0.41 26.98 41.51
CA LYS A 146 -0.80 27.28 40.12
C LYS A 146 -0.70 26.09 39.16
N VAL A 147 0.09 25.08 39.49
CA VAL A 147 0.37 23.95 38.59
C VAL A 147 -0.39 22.71 39.05
N ALA A 148 -0.18 22.28 40.29
CA ALA A 148 -0.75 21.06 40.85
C ALA A 148 -2.16 21.23 41.43
N LEU A 149 -2.56 22.47 41.79
CA LEU A 149 -3.84 22.77 42.45
C LEU A 149 -4.70 23.76 41.65
N ARG A 150 -4.53 23.82 40.33
CA ARG A 150 -5.15 24.87 39.49
C ARG A 150 -6.68 24.76 39.39
N ASP A 151 -7.23 23.56 39.51
CA ASP A 151 -8.67 23.30 39.46
C ASP A 151 -9.20 22.67 40.77
N GLU A 152 -10.49 22.82 41.04
CA GLU A 152 -11.17 22.19 42.17
C GLU A 152 -11.08 20.66 42.11
N THR A 153 -11.02 20.08 40.90
CA THR A 153 -10.86 18.63 40.71
C THR A 153 -9.46 18.11 41.05
N SER A 154 -8.48 18.99 41.29
CA SER A 154 -7.10 18.61 41.63
C SER A 154 -7.00 17.77 42.90
N LEU A 155 -7.92 17.96 43.86
CA LEU A 155 -7.95 17.14 45.08
C LEU A 155 -8.31 15.68 44.80
N ASP A 156 -9.19 15.43 43.84
CA ASP A 156 -9.53 14.07 43.43
C ASP A 156 -8.39 13.42 42.65
N ASP A 157 -7.62 14.20 41.89
CA ASP A 157 -6.43 13.74 41.20
C ASP A 157 -5.25 13.46 42.15
N LEU A 158 -5.08 14.23 43.22
CA LEU A 158 -4.08 13.94 44.25
C LEU A 158 -4.31 12.58 44.91
N LYS A 159 -5.57 12.14 45.07
CA LYS A 159 -5.90 10.80 45.58
C LYS A 159 -5.41 9.69 44.63
N ILE A 160 -5.31 9.96 43.32
CA ILE A 160 -4.81 9.01 42.31
C ILE A 160 -3.32 8.71 42.52
N LEU A 161 -2.55 9.69 43.02
CA LEU A 161 -1.12 9.55 43.29
C LEU A 161 -0.83 8.75 44.57
N LYS A 162 -1.85 8.45 45.39
CA LYS A 162 -1.75 7.68 46.63
C LYS A 162 -0.61 8.18 47.54
N ILE A 163 -0.54 9.51 47.69
CA ILE A 163 0.42 10.15 48.58
C ILE A 163 0.18 9.58 49.99
N PRO A 164 1.18 8.99 50.65
CA PRO A 164 1.04 8.52 52.03
C PRO A 164 0.68 9.69 52.93
N THR A 165 -0.28 9.48 53.84
CA THR A 165 -0.66 10.47 54.84
C THR A 165 -0.61 9.84 56.24
N GLY A 166 -0.55 10.67 57.28
CA GLY A 166 -0.45 10.27 58.68
C GLY A 166 0.74 10.90 59.42
N GLU A 167 1.10 10.31 60.56
CA GLU A 167 2.22 10.77 61.39
C GLU A 167 3.52 10.82 60.57
N THR A 168 4.25 11.93 60.70
CA THR A 168 5.43 12.24 59.88
C THR A 168 6.67 12.28 60.76
N THR A 169 7.72 11.57 60.35
CA THR A 169 9.02 11.58 61.04
C THR A 169 10.12 11.98 60.05
N ILE A 170 10.92 12.99 60.39
CA ILE A 170 12.01 13.44 59.52
C ILE A 170 13.20 12.49 59.66
N VAL A 171 13.71 12.04 58.51
CA VAL A 171 14.89 11.16 58.42
C VAL A 171 16.14 11.95 58.09
N GLU A 172 16.04 12.91 57.16
CA GLU A 172 17.19 13.64 56.65
C GLU A 172 16.77 15.05 56.22
N ILE A 173 17.61 16.05 56.51
CA ILE A 173 17.45 17.43 56.07
C ILE A 173 18.73 17.82 55.34
N THR A 174 18.58 18.39 54.14
CA THR A 174 19.66 18.94 53.33
C THR A 174 19.35 20.40 53.02
N ASP A 175 20.09 21.32 53.61
CA ASP A 175 19.98 22.74 53.31
C ASP A 175 20.66 23.02 51.95
N ILE A 176 19.88 23.49 50.96
CA ILE A 176 20.39 23.85 49.63
C ILE A 176 20.78 25.32 49.60
N SER A 177 19.98 26.17 50.25
CA SER A 177 20.25 27.59 50.47
C SER A 177 19.47 28.09 51.68
N GLU A 178 19.68 29.36 52.08
CA GLU A 178 18.97 29.97 53.22
C GLU A 178 17.44 29.90 53.12
N ASN A 179 16.90 29.81 51.90
CA ASN A 179 15.46 29.79 51.63
C ASN A 179 14.98 28.50 50.94
N HIS A 180 15.81 27.46 50.87
CA HIS A 180 15.48 26.21 50.18
C HIS A 180 16.09 24.99 50.88
N LYS A 181 15.23 24.03 51.22
CA LYS A 181 15.62 22.78 51.90
C LYS A 181 15.04 21.56 51.19
N LYS A 182 15.78 20.46 51.22
CA LYS A 182 15.30 19.11 50.89
C LYS A 182 15.13 18.31 52.17
N VAL A 183 13.97 17.72 52.37
CA VAL A 183 13.63 16.97 53.59
C VAL A 183 13.14 15.59 53.21
N VAL A 184 13.84 14.55 53.67
CA VAL A 184 13.36 13.17 53.54
C VAL A 184 12.55 12.84 54.79
N ALA A 185 11.28 12.47 54.60
CA ALA A 185 10.36 12.14 55.68
C ALA A 185 9.77 10.73 55.51
N GLU A 186 9.61 10.02 56.62
CA GLU A 186 8.84 8.78 56.71
C GLU A 186 7.42 9.11 57.16
N VAL A 187 6.44 8.78 56.31
CA VAL A 187 5.03 9.13 56.52
C VAL A 187 4.15 7.88 56.67
N GLY A 188 3.30 7.92 57.69
CA GLY A 188 2.25 6.94 57.97
C GLY A 188 2.75 5.63 58.60
N LYS A 189 1.82 4.71 58.90
CA LYS A 189 2.11 3.45 59.62
C LYS A 189 3.15 2.55 58.94
N ASN A 190 3.24 2.63 57.61
CA ASN A 190 4.18 1.84 56.81
C ASN A 190 5.53 2.55 56.60
N LYS A 191 5.77 3.70 57.25
CA LYS A 191 7.00 4.50 57.18
C LYS A 191 7.51 4.68 55.74
N LYS A 192 6.64 5.11 54.85
CA LYS A 192 7.01 5.33 53.44
C LYS A 192 7.86 6.59 53.32
N LYS A 193 9.04 6.47 52.71
CA LYS A 193 9.95 7.58 52.47
C LYS A 193 9.47 8.47 51.32
N LEU A 194 9.31 9.76 51.61
CA LEU A 194 9.01 10.84 50.67
C LEU A 194 10.13 11.88 50.75
N LEU A 195 10.44 12.53 49.63
CA LEU A 195 11.33 13.68 49.60
C LEU A 195 10.50 14.94 49.37
N TYR A 196 10.52 15.86 50.31
CA TYR A 196 9.87 17.17 50.22
C TYR A 196 10.91 18.23 49.85
N GLU A 197 10.56 19.13 48.94
CA GLU A 197 11.27 20.39 48.76
C GLU A 197 10.50 21.48 49.49
N LEU A 198 11.15 22.15 50.43
CA LEU A 198 10.57 23.26 51.20
C LEU A 198 11.20 24.58 50.78
N LYS A 199 10.39 25.60 50.61
CA LYS A 199 10.84 26.97 50.34
C LYS A 199 10.31 27.94 51.37
N ARG A 200 11.13 28.91 51.72
CA ARG A 200 10.74 29.99 52.62
C ARG A 200 10.03 31.10 51.84
N VAL A 201 8.82 31.46 52.26
CA VAL A 201 8.06 32.55 51.65
C VAL A 201 8.66 33.88 52.10
N THR A 202 9.14 34.70 51.17
CA THR A 202 9.83 35.97 51.49
C THR A 202 8.97 36.99 52.23
N LYS A 203 7.63 36.94 52.08
CA LYS A 203 6.71 37.87 52.72
C LYS A 203 6.35 37.50 54.16
N THR A 204 6.13 36.22 54.46
CA THR A 204 5.69 35.74 55.78
C THR A 204 6.82 35.12 56.59
N GLY A 205 7.93 34.75 55.94
CA GLY A 205 9.04 34.04 56.55
C GLY A 205 8.75 32.56 56.84
N GLU A 206 7.57 32.07 56.47
CA GLU A 206 7.10 30.70 56.72
C GLU A 206 7.70 29.71 55.72
N TRP A 207 7.92 28.48 56.16
CA TRP A 207 8.31 27.37 55.29
C TRP A 207 7.07 26.69 54.73
N VAL A 208 7.03 26.53 53.41
CA VAL A 208 5.93 25.88 52.70
C VAL A 208 6.47 24.83 51.74
N VAL A 209 5.62 23.88 51.35
CA VAL A 209 5.99 22.81 50.41
C VAL A 209 6.05 23.37 48.98
N ASP A 210 7.20 23.23 48.32
CA ASP A 210 7.37 23.56 46.89
C ASP A 210 7.08 22.37 45.99
N ASP A 211 7.53 21.18 46.37
CA ASP A 211 7.25 19.94 45.65
C ASP A 211 7.42 18.70 46.55
N ILE A 212 6.95 17.57 46.07
CA ILE A 212 7.06 16.27 46.72
C ILE A 212 7.52 15.26 45.67
N TYR A 213 8.48 14.42 46.02
CA TYR A 213 8.96 13.35 45.16
C TYR A 213 8.63 12.00 45.78
N ILE A 214 8.00 11.15 44.98
CA ILE A 214 7.54 9.82 45.39
C ILE A 214 8.35 8.76 44.64
N LYS A 215 8.85 7.75 45.37
CA LYS A 215 9.47 6.57 44.75
C LYS A 215 8.39 5.74 44.04
N GLN A 216 8.49 5.63 42.72
CA GLN A 216 7.71 4.70 41.92
C GLN A 216 8.59 3.58 41.38
N LYS A 217 8.13 2.34 41.53
CA LYS A 217 8.75 1.16 40.90
C LYS A 217 8.07 0.90 39.56
N GLN A 218 8.82 0.96 38.47
CA GLN A 218 8.38 0.55 37.13
C GLN A 218 9.44 -0.40 36.55
N GLN A 219 9.04 -1.61 36.16
CA GLN A 219 9.86 -2.59 35.44
C GLN A 219 11.32 -2.67 35.93
N ASN A 220 11.51 -2.98 37.22
CA ASN A 220 12.80 -3.11 37.94
C ASN A 220 13.61 -1.83 38.19
N LEU A 221 13.14 -0.65 37.76
CA LEU A 221 13.75 0.64 38.09
C LEU A 221 12.93 1.37 39.15
N THR A 222 13.61 1.99 40.12
CA THR A 222 12.99 2.88 41.10
C THR A 222 13.31 4.31 40.73
N VAL A 223 12.30 5.06 40.28
CA VAL A 223 12.45 6.46 39.87
C VAL A 223 11.73 7.36 40.87
N MET A 224 12.37 8.47 41.24
CA MET A 224 11.74 9.54 42.01
C MET A 224 11.00 10.45 41.03
N LYS A 225 9.68 10.60 41.17
CA LYS A 225 8.90 11.50 40.33
C LYS A 225 8.29 12.64 41.13
N SER A 226 8.35 13.86 40.58
CA SER A 226 7.70 15.05 41.12
C SER A 226 6.18 14.87 41.13
N VAL A 227 5.52 15.27 42.22
CA VAL A 227 4.07 15.32 42.34
C VAL A 227 3.52 16.48 41.52
N THR A 228 4.20 17.63 41.51
CA THR A 228 3.79 18.79 40.74
C THR A 228 3.71 18.48 39.24
N GLU A 229 4.74 17.82 38.70
CA GLU A 229 4.80 17.43 37.28
C GLU A 229 3.73 16.38 36.93
N GLN A 230 3.54 15.38 37.79
CA GLN A 230 2.49 14.38 37.60
C GLN A 230 1.09 15.01 37.62
N MET A 231 0.85 15.94 38.55
CA MET A 231 -0.42 16.65 38.65
C MET A 231 -0.67 17.55 37.44
N ASP A 232 0.35 18.28 36.98
CA ASP A 232 0.25 19.10 35.76
C ASP A 232 -0.18 18.26 34.56
N LEU A 233 0.46 17.10 34.36
CA LEU A 233 0.11 16.19 33.28
C LEU A 233 -1.32 15.65 33.42
N LEU A 234 -1.71 15.18 34.62
CA LEU A 234 -3.06 14.64 34.87
C LEU A 234 -4.15 15.68 34.59
N LEU A 235 -3.97 16.92 35.05
CA LEU A 235 -4.92 18.01 34.82
C LEU A 235 -4.97 18.39 33.33
N THR A 236 -3.82 18.42 32.66
CA THR A 236 -3.75 18.71 31.22
C THR A 236 -4.45 17.63 30.39
N VAL A 237 -4.32 16.36 30.79
CA VAL A 237 -5.05 15.25 30.17
C VAL A 237 -6.56 15.41 30.35
N ARG A 238 -7.03 15.86 31.52
CA ARG A 238 -8.46 16.12 31.74
C ARG A 238 -8.97 17.28 30.90
N GLU A 239 -8.20 18.35 30.81
CA GLU A 239 -8.49 19.51 29.95
C GLU A 239 -8.58 19.08 28.48
N PHE A 240 -7.62 18.27 28.01
CA PHE A 240 -7.63 17.67 26.68
C PHE A 240 -8.90 16.86 26.44
N VAL A 241 -9.21 15.88 27.31
CA VAL A 241 -10.40 15.04 27.16
C VAL A 241 -11.66 15.89 27.17
N SER A 242 -11.76 16.89 28.05
CA SER A 242 -12.91 17.78 28.11
C SER A 242 -13.08 18.64 26.86
N ALA A 243 -11.99 19.18 26.31
CA ALA A 243 -12.00 19.95 25.07
C ALA A 243 -12.54 19.11 23.90
N TRP A 244 -12.06 17.88 23.78
CA TRP A 244 -12.46 16.95 22.71
C TRP A 244 -13.88 16.39 22.91
N GLU A 245 -14.34 16.21 24.15
CA GLU A 245 -15.72 15.83 24.48
C GLU A 245 -16.71 16.97 24.16
N LYS A 246 -16.34 18.23 24.45
CA LYS A 246 -17.18 19.41 24.14
C LYS A 246 -17.21 19.71 22.64
N GLY A 247 -16.13 19.39 21.92
CA GLY A 247 -16.01 19.66 20.49
C GLY A 247 -15.80 21.14 20.14
N ASN A 248 -15.48 21.99 21.11
CA ASN A 248 -15.19 23.40 20.85
C ASN A 248 -13.82 23.54 20.15
N ARG A 249 -13.77 24.25 19.02
CA ARG A 249 -12.56 24.42 18.22
C ARG A 249 -11.42 25.06 19.01
N ASP A 250 -11.69 26.17 19.69
CA ASP A 250 -10.65 26.94 20.39
C ASP A 250 -10.06 26.14 21.55
N ASP A 251 -10.89 25.37 22.25
CA ASP A 251 -10.44 24.47 23.32
C ASP A 251 -9.56 23.32 22.76
N ILE A 252 -9.95 22.73 21.62
CA ILE A 252 -9.17 21.67 20.96
C ILE A 252 -7.81 22.22 20.47
N LEU A 253 -7.81 23.37 19.80
CA LEU A 253 -6.58 24.03 19.35
C LEU A 253 -5.73 24.51 20.53
N GLY A 254 -6.36 24.85 21.65
CA GLY A 254 -5.70 25.22 22.88
C GLY A 254 -5.01 24.04 23.58
N THR A 255 -5.41 22.80 23.32
CA THR A 255 -4.84 21.59 23.95
C THR A 255 -3.87 20.81 23.06
N THR A 256 -3.67 21.26 21.82
CA THR A 256 -2.78 20.66 20.81
C THR A 256 -1.63 21.59 20.46
N ASP A 257 -0.56 21.08 19.82
CA ASP A 257 0.59 21.88 19.38
C ASP A 257 1.28 21.29 18.13
N GLY A 258 2.23 22.05 17.57
CA GLY A 258 3.00 21.72 16.37
C GLY A 258 2.13 21.45 15.14
N ASP A 259 2.61 20.58 14.24
CA ASP A 259 1.89 20.22 13.02
C ASP A 259 0.45 19.74 13.26
N PHE A 260 0.19 19.12 14.42
CA PHE A 260 -1.15 18.61 14.72
C PHE A 260 -2.13 19.77 14.89
N LYS A 261 -1.75 20.80 15.67
CA LYS A 261 -2.54 22.01 15.81
C LYS A 261 -2.71 22.74 14.48
N GLU A 262 -1.63 22.89 13.70
CA GLU A 262 -1.68 23.55 12.40
C GLU A 262 -2.66 22.85 11.45
N THR A 263 -2.62 21.52 11.39
CA THR A 263 -3.54 20.72 10.58
C THR A 263 -4.99 20.91 11.04
N LEU A 264 -5.25 20.87 12.35
CA LEU A 264 -6.60 21.07 12.90
C LEU A 264 -7.12 22.50 12.67
N GLN A 265 -6.22 23.50 12.67
CA GLN A 265 -6.55 24.90 12.43
C GLN A 265 -6.93 25.19 10.98
N GLN A 266 -6.41 24.41 10.02
CA GLN A 266 -6.81 24.50 8.62
C GLN A 266 -8.05 23.67 8.32
N LEU A 267 -8.31 22.63 9.11
CA LEU A 267 -9.43 21.72 8.90
C LEU A 267 -10.78 22.44 9.07
N HIS A 268 -11.71 22.18 8.14
CA HIS A 268 -13.06 22.70 8.17
C HIS A 268 -13.78 22.34 9.50
N PRO A 269 -14.55 23.25 10.13
CA PRO A 269 -15.15 23.02 11.44
C PRO A 269 -16.01 21.73 11.53
N ALA A 270 -16.75 21.40 10.48
CA ALA A 270 -17.58 20.19 10.43
C ALA A 270 -16.74 18.90 10.49
N PHE A 271 -15.60 18.84 9.78
CA PHE A 271 -14.69 17.69 9.86
C PHE A 271 -14.08 17.58 11.25
N LEU A 272 -13.66 18.70 11.84
CA LEU A 272 -13.11 18.74 13.19
C LEU A 272 -14.12 18.24 14.23
N ALA A 273 -15.38 18.68 14.17
CA ALA A 273 -16.43 18.27 15.10
C ALA A 273 -16.71 16.76 15.03
N LYS A 274 -16.75 16.19 13.82
CA LYS A 274 -16.94 14.74 13.65
C LYS A 274 -15.71 13.94 14.07
N LEU A 275 -14.50 14.42 13.78
CA LEU A 275 -13.27 13.80 14.27
C LEU A 275 -13.20 13.85 15.80
N SER A 276 -13.57 14.96 16.42
CA SER A 276 -13.57 15.10 17.88
C SER A 276 -14.60 14.16 18.52
N GLN A 277 -15.78 14.01 17.91
CA GLN A 277 -16.78 13.04 18.35
C GLN A 277 -16.28 11.59 18.27
N LYS A 278 -15.56 11.21 17.21
CA LYS A 278 -14.97 9.87 17.09
C LYS A 278 -13.90 9.64 18.16
N VAL A 279 -13.02 10.63 18.37
CA VAL A 279 -11.98 10.56 19.40
C VAL A 279 -12.58 10.47 20.80
N ALA A 280 -13.56 11.31 21.15
CA ALA A 280 -14.25 11.30 22.44
C ALA A 280 -15.11 10.03 22.66
N GLY A 281 -15.82 9.58 21.62
CA GLY A 281 -16.80 8.49 21.61
C GLY A 281 -17.95 8.66 22.62
N GLU A 282 -18.61 7.56 22.98
CA GLU A 282 -19.71 7.59 23.96
C GLU A 282 -19.21 7.98 25.36
N SER A 283 -19.35 9.25 25.72
CA SER A 283 -18.96 9.76 27.03
C SER A 283 -20.00 9.37 28.10
N LYS A 284 -19.54 8.66 29.13
CA LYS A 284 -20.06 8.78 30.49
C LYS A 284 -18.88 9.13 31.39
N SER A 285 -18.84 10.39 31.82
CA SER A 285 -17.97 10.98 32.85
C SER A 285 -16.53 10.44 32.86
N SER A 286 -15.64 11.17 32.18
CA SER A 286 -14.18 11.02 32.25
C SER A 286 -13.60 11.15 33.68
N LYS A 287 -14.36 11.75 34.62
CA LYS A 287 -13.93 12.09 35.99
C LYS A 287 -13.45 10.91 36.86
N LYS A 288 -13.74 9.66 36.49
CA LYS A 288 -13.35 8.44 37.26
C LYS A 288 -12.25 7.59 36.61
N ARG A 289 -11.71 7.99 35.46
CA ARG A 289 -10.76 7.15 34.71
C ARG A 289 -9.33 7.53 35.12
N ARG A 290 -8.56 6.53 35.53
CA ARG A 290 -7.16 6.70 35.93
C ARG A 290 -6.27 6.66 34.68
N PRO A 291 -5.57 7.75 34.32
CA PRO A 291 -4.58 7.71 33.25
C PRO A 291 -3.36 6.92 33.71
N ASP A 292 -2.79 6.11 32.82
CA ASP A 292 -1.43 5.57 32.96
C ASP A 292 -0.50 6.39 32.08
N ALA A 293 0.51 7.02 32.68
CA ALA A 293 1.40 7.94 31.99
C ALA A 293 2.85 7.43 32.04
N GLN A 294 3.45 7.35 30.87
CA GLN A 294 4.89 7.15 30.70
C GLN A 294 5.50 8.49 30.31
N LEU A 295 6.38 9.02 31.16
CA LEU A 295 7.09 10.27 30.90
C LEU A 295 8.56 9.97 30.61
N ASP A 296 9.08 10.58 29.55
CA ASP A 296 10.51 10.63 29.23
C ASP A 296 10.89 12.06 28.81
N LYS A 297 11.66 12.75 29.66
CA LYS A 297 12.12 14.14 29.49
C LYS A 297 11.00 15.11 29.14
N ASN A 298 10.78 15.36 27.85
CA ASN A 298 9.81 16.31 27.31
C ASN A 298 8.70 15.63 26.50
N ILE A 299 8.58 14.30 26.58
CA ILE A 299 7.56 13.50 25.91
C ILE A 299 6.78 12.72 26.95
N ALA A 300 5.45 12.67 26.79
CA ALA A 300 4.58 11.86 27.61
C ALA A 300 3.64 11.04 26.72
N ILE A 301 3.51 9.74 27.03
CA ILE A 301 2.53 8.85 26.41
C ILE A 301 1.53 8.47 27.50
N ILE A 302 0.27 8.85 27.29
CA ILE A 302 -0.79 8.69 28.27
C ILE A 302 -1.82 7.70 27.72
N ARG A 303 -2.09 6.66 28.49
CA ARG A 303 -3.09 5.64 28.20
C ARG A 303 -4.30 5.84 29.10
N LEU A 304 -5.46 6.05 28.49
CA LEU A 304 -6.74 6.23 29.16
C LEU A 304 -7.67 5.07 28.82
N PRO A 305 -8.08 4.26 29.82
CA PRO A 305 -9.02 3.18 29.59
C PRO A 305 -10.38 3.74 29.16
N ARG A 306 -11.02 3.08 28.19
CA ARG A 306 -12.36 3.38 27.69
C ARG A 306 -13.25 2.14 27.79
N ARG A 307 -14.57 2.34 27.79
CA ARG A 307 -15.52 1.22 27.75
C ARG A 307 -15.31 0.35 26.51
N SER A 308 -15.06 1.00 25.38
CA SER A 308 -14.83 0.35 24.10
C SER A 308 -13.37 -0.05 23.88
N GLY A 309 -12.40 0.32 24.72
CA GLY A 309 -10.99 0.04 24.44
C GLY A 309 -10.06 0.97 25.21
N GLU A 310 -9.17 1.68 24.51
CA GLU A 310 -8.17 2.57 25.10
C GLU A 310 -8.02 3.85 24.25
N MET A 311 -7.64 4.96 24.88
CA MET A 311 -7.16 6.14 24.18
C MET A 311 -5.71 6.36 24.56
N VAL A 312 -4.85 6.55 23.55
CA VAL A 312 -3.44 6.86 23.74
C VAL A 312 -3.18 8.27 23.27
N ILE A 313 -2.73 9.14 24.17
CA ILE A 313 -2.42 10.55 23.88
C ILE A 313 -0.90 10.69 23.92
N SER A 314 -0.33 11.20 22.83
CA SER A 314 1.08 11.56 22.76
C SER A 314 1.23 13.05 23.00
N MET A 315 1.94 13.44 24.06
CA MET A 315 2.13 14.83 24.45
C MET A 315 3.59 15.23 24.46
N LYS A 316 3.86 16.50 24.21
CA LYS A 316 5.18 17.12 24.32
C LYS A 316 5.13 18.30 25.28
N LEU A 317 6.17 18.48 26.07
CA LEU A 317 6.36 19.64 26.93
C LEU A 317 6.99 20.76 26.10
N GLN A 318 6.24 21.84 25.87
CA GLN A 318 6.68 23.02 25.13
C GLN A 318 6.29 24.27 25.92
N ASP A 319 7.23 25.20 26.08
CA ASP A 319 7.06 26.43 26.88
C ASP A 319 6.49 26.18 28.29
N GLY A 320 6.92 25.09 28.92
CA GLY A 320 6.48 24.68 30.25
C GLY A 320 5.03 24.20 30.33
N LYS A 321 4.41 23.83 29.19
CA LYS A 321 3.05 23.28 29.12
C LYS A 321 3.02 22.00 28.31
N TRP A 322 2.30 21.00 28.81
CA TRP A 322 2.03 19.79 28.05
C TRP A 322 0.99 20.07 26.96
N LYS A 323 1.26 19.61 25.73
CA LYS A 323 0.34 19.71 24.60
C LYS A 323 0.29 18.42 23.82
N ALA A 324 -0.89 18.05 23.33
CA ALA A 324 -1.06 16.87 22.51
C ALA A 324 -0.47 17.08 21.11
N THR A 325 0.29 16.10 20.66
CA THR A 325 0.92 16.03 19.32
C THR A 325 0.30 14.95 18.46
N ASP A 326 -0.38 13.96 19.07
CA ASP A 326 -1.24 12.99 18.39
C ASP A 326 -2.16 12.28 19.39
N VAL A 327 -3.24 11.67 18.90
CA VAL A 327 -4.12 10.79 19.66
C VAL A 327 -4.52 9.55 18.85
N ALA A 328 -4.42 8.39 19.49
CA ALA A 328 -4.95 7.14 19.00
C ALA A 328 -6.12 6.66 19.88
N VAL A 329 -7.07 5.96 19.27
CA VAL A 329 -8.23 5.35 19.91
C VAL A 329 -8.34 3.90 19.46
N GLU A 330 -8.20 3.00 20.41
CA GLU A 330 -8.55 1.60 20.24
C GLU A 330 -10.03 1.39 20.59
N SER A 331 -10.76 0.73 19.69
CA SER A 331 -12.16 0.35 19.89
C SER A 331 -12.35 -1.12 19.54
N LYS A 332 -12.94 -1.87 20.48
CA LYS A 332 -13.47 -3.23 20.34
C LYS A 332 -14.83 -3.23 19.62
N VAL A 333 -15.42 -2.05 19.42
CA VAL A 333 -16.60 -1.85 18.58
C VAL A 333 -16.10 -1.41 17.22
N ASP A 334 -16.35 -2.23 16.20
CA ASP A 334 -15.92 -2.01 14.82
C ASP A 334 -16.37 -0.62 14.31
N GLY A 335 -15.49 0.10 13.62
CA GLY A 335 -15.77 1.39 12.97
C GLY A 335 -15.31 2.66 13.70
N ASN A 336 -14.90 2.57 14.98
CA ASN A 336 -14.42 3.73 15.76
C ASN A 336 -12.92 3.66 16.12
N HIS A 337 -12.17 2.76 15.51
CA HIS A 337 -10.72 2.69 15.70
C HIS A 337 -10.04 3.87 14.98
N ILE A 338 -9.13 4.55 15.67
CA ILE A 338 -8.30 5.63 15.12
C ILE A 338 -6.86 5.30 15.48
N SER A 339 -6.04 4.96 14.50
CA SER A 339 -4.60 4.75 14.72
C SER A 339 -3.86 6.06 15.03
N SER A 340 -4.29 7.16 14.42
CA SER A 340 -3.73 8.50 14.64
C SER A 340 -4.72 9.58 14.17
N ALA A 341 -5.15 10.45 15.08
CA ALA A 341 -6.00 11.59 14.79
C ALA A 341 -5.25 12.65 13.97
N LYS A 342 -3.92 12.79 14.16
CA LYS A 342 -3.08 13.65 13.32
C LYS A 342 -3.12 13.19 11.86
N LYS A 343 -2.94 11.89 11.60
CA LYS A 343 -2.98 11.33 10.24
C LYS A 343 -4.37 11.48 9.60
N GLN A 344 -5.42 11.17 10.35
CA GLN A 344 -6.79 11.36 9.87
C GLN A 344 -7.09 12.83 9.54
N ALA A 345 -6.65 13.77 10.39
CA ALA A 345 -6.83 15.20 10.11
C ALA A 345 -6.13 15.63 8.80
N LYS A 346 -4.93 15.11 8.53
CA LYS A 346 -4.22 15.37 7.27
C LYS A 346 -4.96 14.82 6.04
N MET A 347 -5.48 13.59 6.12
CA MET A 347 -6.29 13.01 5.05
C MET A 347 -7.56 13.84 4.79
N LEU A 348 -8.27 14.22 5.85
CA LEU A 348 -9.48 15.04 5.75
C LEU A 348 -9.19 16.44 5.18
N LEU A 349 -8.03 17.02 5.51
CA LEU A 349 -7.59 18.29 4.95
C LEU A 349 -7.33 18.16 3.44
N ALA A 350 -6.66 17.09 2.98
CA ALA A 350 -6.45 16.83 1.56
C ALA A 350 -7.77 16.69 0.80
N VAL A 351 -8.74 15.94 1.37
CA VAL A 351 -10.10 15.81 0.81
C VAL A 351 -10.81 17.15 0.75
N SER A 352 -10.79 17.93 1.83
CA SER A 352 -11.44 19.24 1.89
C SER A 352 -10.89 20.16 0.81
N ASN A 353 -9.57 20.26 0.69
CA ASN A 353 -8.92 21.12 -0.28
C ASN A 353 -9.16 20.67 -1.72
N PHE A 354 -9.13 19.35 -1.97
CA PHE A 354 -9.49 18.79 -3.28
C PHE A 354 -10.93 19.12 -3.67
N LEU A 355 -11.90 18.88 -2.78
CA LEU A 355 -13.31 19.16 -3.04
C LEU A 355 -13.54 20.67 -3.27
N ASP A 356 -12.91 21.53 -2.48
CA ASP A 356 -13.03 22.99 -2.66
C ASP A 356 -12.42 23.44 -4.00
N ALA A 357 -11.26 22.91 -4.37
CA ALA A 357 -10.61 23.20 -5.66
C ALA A 357 -11.45 22.70 -6.85
N TYR A 358 -12.00 21.48 -6.74
CA TYR A 358 -12.88 20.89 -7.75
C TYR A 358 -14.11 21.74 -7.98
N ASN A 359 -14.80 22.11 -6.91
CA ASN A 359 -16.02 22.92 -6.98
C ASN A 359 -15.79 24.35 -7.48
N LYS A 360 -14.57 24.88 -7.31
CA LYS A 360 -14.14 26.17 -7.88
C LYS A 360 -13.60 26.08 -9.31
N ASN A 361 -13.47 24.87 -9.85
CA ASN A 361 -12.80 24.59 -11.13
C ASN A 361 -11.35 25.12 -11.16
N ASP A 362 -10.64 25.05 -10.04
CA ASP A 362 -9.25 25.50 -9.89
C ASP A 362 -8.28 24.34 -10.17
N LYS A 363 -7.84 24.23 -11.42
CA LYS A 363 -6.92 23.17 -11.87
C LYS A 363 -5.56 23.23 -11.18
N ALA A 364 -5.06 24.43 -10.87
CA ALA A 364 -3.75 24.61 -10.26
C ALA A 364 -3.73 24.13 -8.80
N GLU A 365 -4.83 24.33 -8.05
CA GLU A 365 -4.96 23.74 -6.72
C GLU A 365 -5.25 22.23 -6.78
N LEU A 366 -6.03 21.76 -7.75
CA LEU A 366 -6.27 20.32 -7.93
C LEU A 366 -4.96 19.52 -8.11
N GLU A 367 -4.02 20.04 -8.91
CA GLU A 367 -2.71 19.41 -9.12
C GLU A 367 -1.96 19.16 -7.78
N LYS A 368 -2.09 20.05 -6.79
CA LYS A 368 -1.38 19.95 -5.51
C LYS A 368 -1.91 18.83 -4.62
N TYR A 369 -3.19 18.49 -4.75
CA TYR A 369 -3.91 17.52 -3.91
C TYR A 369 -4.28 16.24 -4.66
N SER A 370 -3.87 16.08 -5.91
CA SER A 370 -4.09 14.89 -6.71
C SER A 370 -2.78 14.16 -7.02
N ALA A 371 -2.85 12.85 -7.20
CA ALA A 371 -1.75 12.09 -7.76
C ALA A 371 -1.50 12.54 -9.21
N SER A 372 -0.23 12.62 -9.63
CA SER A 372 0.12 13.16 -10.95
C SER A 372 -0.51 12.38 -12.10
N GLN A 373 -0.65 11.06 -11.97
CA GLN A 373 -1.31 10.22 -12.98
C GLN A 373 -2.80 10.57 -13.11
N PHE A 374 -3.49 10.72 -11.99
CA PHE A 374 -4.91 11.11 -11.97
C PHE A 374 -5.12 12.53 -12.50
N PHE A 375 -4.26 13.47 -12.12
CA PHE A 375 -4.38 14.84 -12.60
C PHE A 375 -4.16 14.91 -14.12
N ASN A 376 -3.03 14.41 -14.61
CA ASN A 376 -2.66 14.48 -16.04
C ASN A 376 -3.56 13.61 -16.92
N GLY A 377 -4.04 12.47 -16.40
CA GLY A 377 -4.85 11.51 -17.15
C GLY A 377 -6.35 11.85 -17.17
N SER A 378 -6.80 12.81 -16.38
CA SER A 378 -8.23 13.08 -16.19
C SER A 378 -8.52 14.54 -15.87
N LEU A 379 -8.03 15.04 -14.74
CA LEU A 379 -8.47 16.34 -14.22
C LEU A 379 -7.96 17.52 -15.03
N ASP A 380 -6.79 17.47 -15.65
CA ASP A 380 -6.20 18.61 -16.35
C ASP A 380 -7.09 19.08 -17.51
N PHE A 381 -7.50 18.16 -18.38
CA PHE A 381 -8.33 18.44 -19.55
C PHE A 381 -9.84 18.17 -19.34
N GLY A 382 -10.23 17.51 -18.24
CA GLY A 382 -11.62 17.12 -17.99
C GLY A 382 -12.56 18.30 -17.69
N ASP A 383 -13.78 18.26 -18.23
CA ASP A 383 -14.84 19.20 -17.84
C ASP A 383 -15.48 18.76 -16.51
N LEU A 384 -15.07 19.43 -15.42
CA LEU A 384 -15.50 19.12 -14.06
C LEU A 384 -17.01 19.29 -13.86
N LYS A 385 -17.71 19.99 -14.77
CA LYS A 385 -19.17 20.17 -14.70
C LYS A 385 -19.94 18.91 -15.07
N LEU A 386 -19.32 17.95 -15.75
CA LEU A 386 -19.96 16.68 -16.11
C LEU A 386 -20.26 15.81 -14.89
N ALA A 387 -19.53 16.00 -13.79
CA ALA A 387 -19.75 15.31 -12.52
C ALA A 387 -19.74 16.28 -11.36
N ALA A 388 -20.89 16.51 -10.74
CA ALA A 388 -20.98 17.30 -9.52
C ALA A 388 -20.45 16.51 -8.32
N LEU A 389 -19.48 17.07 -7.61
CA LEU A 389 -18.99 16.56 -6.33
C LEU A 389 -19.63 17.35 -5.17
N PRO A 390 -19.75 16.76 -3.97
CA PRO A 390 -20.27 17.48 -2.82
C PRO A 390 -19.32 18.60 -2.42
N GLN A 391 -19.88 19.67 -1.85
CA GLN A 391 -19.07 20.69 -1.19
C GLN A 391 -18.39 20.09 0.05
N SER A 392 -17.20 20.56 0.40
CA SER A 392 -16.42 20.05 1.55
C SER A 392 -17.23 20.02 2.85
N HIS A 393 -18.00 21.07 3.13
CA HIS A 393 -18.85 21.17 4.31
C HIS A 393 -20.01 20.15 4.32
N ALA A 394 -20.58 19.85 3.16
CA ALA A 394 -21.65 18.86 3.01
C ALA A 394 -21.08 17.44 3.18
N ALA A 395 -19.95 17.17 2.54
CA ALA A 395 -19.25 15.89 2.67
C ALA A 395 -18.86 15.58 4.13
N ALA A 396 -18.55 16.60 4.92
CA ALA A 396 -18.21 16.46 6.32
C ALA A 396 -19.33 15.91 7.21
N ALA A 397 -20.60 16.06 6.80
CA ALA A 397 -21.75 15.66 7.61
C ALA A 397 -21.82 14.13 7.77
N ASP A 398 -21.64 13.37 6.69
CA ASP A 398 -21.97 11.95 6.65
C ASP A 398 -20.81 11.03 6.25
N TYR A 399 -19.58 11.56 6.11
CA TYR A 399 -18.44 10.73 5.69
C TYR A 399 -18.11 9.49 6.55
N GLU A 400 -17.61 8.46 5.88
CA GLU A 400 -16.82 7.36 6.43
C GLU A 400 -15.39 7.45 5.90
N LEU A 401 -14.40 7.19 6.76
CA LEU A 401 -12.99 7.14 6.37
C LEU A 401 -12.45 5.77 6.75
N ARG A 402 -12.03 4.99 5.74
CA ARG A 402 -11.43 3.66 5.91
C ARG A 402 -9.96 3.74 5.54
N ILE A 403 -9.07 3.26 6.40
CA ILE A 403 -7.62 3.40 6.23
C ILE A 403 -7.01 2.00 6.23
N GLU A 404 -6.28 1.68 5.18
CA GLU A 404 -5.59 0.41 4.98
C GLU A 404 -4.15 0.69 4.52
N ASN A 405 -3.20 0.60 5.45
CA ASN A 405 -1.77 0.86 5.22
C ASN A 405 -1.52 2.24 4.59
N ASN A 406 -1.16 2.28 3.31
CA ASN A 406 -0.83 3.49 2.54
C ASN A 406 -2.02 4.04 1.75
N LEU A 407 -3.17 3.36 1.79
CA LEU A 407 -4.40 3.74 1.10
C LEU A 407 -5.46 4.16 2.11
N ALA A 408 -6.29 5.12 1.72
CA ALA A 408 -7.50 5.45 2.45
C ALA A 408 -8.66 5.71 1.49
N ASN A 409 -9.87 5.35 1.90
CA ASN A 409 -11.10 5.61 1.16
C ASN A 409 -11.97 6.54 1.98
N PHE A 410 -12.24 7.72 1.43
CA PHE A 410 -13.20 8.68 1.96
C PHE A 410 -14.53 8.52 1.22
N VAL A 411 -15.55 8.05 1.92
CA VAL A 411 -16.87 7.78 1.35
C VAL A 411 -17.87 8.79 1.91
N THR A 412 -18.63 9.46 1.05
CA THR A 412 -19.70 10.41 1.41
C THR A 412 -20.85 10.28 0.42
N HIS A 413 -21.93 11.04 0.61
CA HIS A 413 -23.03 11.10 -0.34
C HIS A 413 -23.18 12.49 -0.93
N ASN A 414 -23.59 12.53 -2.20
CA ASN A 414 -24.02 13.73 -2.90
C ASN A 414 -25.37 13.44 -3.54
N ASP A 415 -26.42 14.16 -3.14
CA ASP A 415 -27.80 13.94 -3.61
C ASP A 415 -28.26 12.47 -3.51
N GLY A 416 -27.86 11.78 -2.44
CA GLY A 416 -28.17 10.36 -2.20
C GLY A 416 -27.35 9.36 -3.01
N LYS A 417 -26.45 9.82 -3.88
CA LYS A 417 -25.47 8.98 -4.60
C LYS A 417 -24.18 8.89 -3.80
N MET A 418 -23.59 7.71 -3.72
CA MET A 418 -22.33 7.50 -3.00
C MET A 418 -21.15 8.00 -3.84
N VAL A 419 -20.24 8.73 -3.20
CA VAL A 419 -18.99 9.23 -3.77
C VAL A 419 -17.85 8.70 -2.92
N ASN A 420 -16.89 8.03 -3.56
CA ASN A 420 -15.66 7.57 -2.93
C ASN A 420 -14.46 8.34 -3.48
N LEU A 421 -13.65 8.92 -2.61
CA LEU A 421 -12.36 9.51 -2.93
C LEU A 421 -11.28 8.57 -2.40
N SER A 422 -10.52 7.98 -3.30
CA SER A 422 -9.36 7.14 -2.98
C SER A 422 -8.16 8.04 -2.72
N LEU A 423 -7.49 7.84 -1.59
CA LEU A 423 -6.29 8.56 -1.19
C LEU A 423 -5.10 7.62 -1.13
N VAL A 424 -3.95 8.13 -1.55
CA VAL A 424 -2.65 7.49 -1.40
C VAL A 424 -1.72 8.37 -0.58
N LYS A 425 -0.95 7.74 0.32
CA LYS A 425 0.16 8.38 1.01
C LYS A 425 1.35 8.49 0.06
N LEU A 426 1.88 9.70 -0.12
CA LEU A 426 3.15 9.87 -0.82
C LEU A 426 4.26 9.29 0.04
N GLU A 427 4.92 8.24 -0.46
CA GLU A 427 6.08 7.65 0.19
C GLU A 427 7.27 8.61 0.10
N SER A 428 7.99 8.73 1.21
CA SER A 428 9.24 9.49 1.30
C SER A 428 10.21 8.69 2.13
N ASP A 429 11.41 8.48 1.59
CA ASP A 429 12.51 7.80 2.28
C ASP A 429 13.18 8.71 3.32
N GLU A 430 12.90 10.01 3.27
CA GLU A 430 13.39 10.99 4.23
C GLU A 430 12.51 11.05 5.48
N ILE A 431 13.14 10.87 6.64
CA ILE A 431 12.49 10.80 7.97
C ILE A 431 11.80 12.13 8.35
N ASP A 432 12.29 13.25 7.81
CA ASP A 432 11.83 14.60 8.15
C ASP A 432 10.82 15.20 7.16
N VAL A 433 10.44 14.47 6.11
CA VAL A 433 9.44 14.95 5.15
C VAL A 433 8.04 14.76 5.73
N PRO A 434 7.23 15.82 5.84
CA PRO A 434 5.87 15.70 6.35
C PRO A 434 5.05 14.73 5.49
N GLU A 435 4.37 13.78 6.13
CA GLU A 435 3.44 12.89 5.43
C GLU A 435 2.44 13.73 4.61
N LYS A 436 2.38 13.45 3.30
CA LYS A 436 1.45 14.07 2.34
C LYS A 436 0.50 13.00 1.80
N TYR A 437 -0.78 13.35 1.70
CA TYR A 437 -1.82 12.50 1.12
C TYR A 437 -2.37 13.15 -0.14
N LEU A 438 -2.58 12.36 -1.18
CA LEU A 438 -3.07 12.81 -2.48
C LEU A 438 -4.29 11.99 -2.89
N ILE A 439 -5.22 12.60 -3.60
CA ILE A 439 -6.35 11.90 -4.22
C ILE A 439 -5.86 11.17 -5.46
N GLU A 440 -6.04 9.86 -5.49
CA GLU A 440 -5.65 8.99 -6.61
C GLU A 440 -6.80 8.77 -7.60
N GLU A 441 -8.04 8.74 -7.15
CA GLU A 441 -9.21 8.60 -8.02
C GLU A 441 -10.48 9.03 -7.28
N VAL A 442 -11.50 9.43 -8.03
CA VAL A 442 -12.84 9.69 -7.51
C VAL A 442 -13.84 8.81 -8.23
N THR A 443 -14.56 8.00 -7.46
CA THR A 443 -15.56 7.05 -7.96
C THR A 443 -16.97 7.49 -7.55
N LEU A 444 -17.86 7.55 -8.53
CA LEU A 444 -19.28 7.84 -8.38
C LEU A 444 -20.07 6.54 -8.52
N PHE A 445 -20.93 6.26 -7.54
CA PHE A 445 -21.84 5.12 -7.58
C PHE A 445 -23.25 5.61 -7.92
N GLN A 446 -23.76 5.20 -9.07
CA GLN A 446 -25.13 5.51 -9.53
C GLN A 446 -26.02 4.27 -9.44
N ASP A 447 -27.33 4.47 -9.52
CA ASP A 447 -28.35 3.41 -9.58
C ASP A 447 -28.22 2.34 -8.48
N GLN A 448 -28.21 2.79 -7.23
CA GLN A 448 -28.06 1.93 -6.05
C GLN A 448 -26.77 1.07 -6.06
N GLY A 449 -25.72 1.54 -6.73
CA GLY A 449 -24.41 0.86 -6.79
C GLY A 449 -24.24 -0.10 -7.96
N ASN A 450 -25.21 -0.18 -8.87
CA ASN A 450 -25.09 -1.01 -10.08
C ASN A 450 -24.17 -0.40 -11.13
N GLN A 451 -23.97 0.92 -11.10
CA GLN A 451 -23.07 1.61 -12.01
C GLN A 451 -21.96 2.30 -11.22
N GLN A 452 -20.72 1.96 -11.55
CA GLN A 452 -19.52 2.57 -10.99
C GLN A 452 -18.83 3.39 -12.08
N ILE A 453 -18.67 4.70 -11.84
CA ILE A 453 -18.06 5.64 -12.79
C ILE A 453 -16.86 6.28 -12.11
N THR A 454 -15.65 6.09 -12.66
CA THR A 454 -14.47 6.84 -12.22
C THR A 454 -14.38 8.16 -12.97
N LEU A 455 -13.84 9.23 -12.36
CA LEU A 455 -13.70 10.50 -13.07
C LEU A 455 -12.74 10.37 -14.26
N THR A 456 -11.69 9.56 -14.13
CA THR A 456 -10.81 9.19 -15.24
C THR A 456 -11.59 8.63 -16.42
N SER A 457 -12.44 7.62 -16.19
CA SER A 457 -13.26 7.06 -17.27
C SER A 457 -14.22 8.11 -17.86
N LEU A 458 -14.87 8.91 -17.03
CA LEU A 458 -15.86 9.90 -17.47
C LEU A 458 -15.26 10.96 -18.39
N PHE A 459 -14.08 11.49 -18.07
CA PHE A 459 -13.48 12.61 -18.79
C PHE A 459 -12.69 12.19 -20.03
N SER A 460 -12.09 11.00 -20.04
CA SER A 460 -11.14 10.60 -21.09
C SER A 460 -11.69 9.62 -22.12
N THR A 461 -12.74 8.84 -21.79
CA THR A 461 -13.28 7.77 -22.65
C THR A 461 -13.63 8.25 -24.06
N ARG A 462 -14.34 9.38 -24.17
CA ARG A 462 -14.77 9.90 -25.48
C ARG A 462 -13.57 10.30 -26.34
N ALA A 463 -12.62 11.02 -25.75
CA ALA A 463 -11.44 11.51 -26.45
C ALA A 463 -10.56 10.35 -26.91
N ILE A 464 -10.25 9.38 -26.03
CA ILE A 464 -9.38 8.27 -26.41
C ILE A 464 -10.04 7.37 -27.47
N THR A 465 -11.35 7.16 -27.41
CA THR A 465 -12.05 6.36 -28.42
C THR A 465 -12.00 7.05 -29.78
N MET A 466 -12.19 8.38 -29.83
CA MET A 466 -12.07 9.15 -31.07
C MET A 466 -10.64 9.12 -31.63
N VAL A 467 -9.64 9.31 -30.77
CA VAL A 467 -8.22 9.27 -31.16
C VAL A 467 -7.85 7.89 -31.70
N PHE A 468 -8.28 6.82 -31.03
CA PHE A 468 -8.02 5.45 -31.45
C PHE A 468 -8.73 5.10 -32.77
N SER A 469 -10.01 5.49 -32.94
CA SER A 469 -10.76 5.28 -34.20
C SER A 469 -10.14 6.04 -35.39
N ASP A 470 -9.72 7.29 -35.19
CA ASP A 470 -9.03 8.07 -36.22
C ASP A 470 -7.66 7.44 -36.56
N ALA A 471 -6.91 6.98 -35.56
CA ALA A 471 -5.64 6.29 -35.74
C ALA A 471 -5.80 4.97 -36.48
N LEU A 472 -6.87 4.20 -36.22
CA LEU A 472 -7.21 3.00 -36.98
C LEU A 472 -7.43 3.33 -38.46
N SER A 473 -8.23 4.36 -38.73
CA SER A 473 -8.56 4.80 -40.09
C SER A 473 -7.33 5.26 -40.88
N LYS A 474 -6.38 5.90 -40.20
CA LYS A 474 -5.10 6.36 -40.79
C LYS A 474 -3.99 5.31 -40.73
N ARG A 475 -4.23 4.17 -40.07
CA ARG A 475 -3.22 3.13 -39.78
C ARG A 475 -1.98 3.71 -39.08
N ASP A 476 -2.19 4.67 -38.18
CA ASP A 476 -1.11 5.29 -37.39
C ASP A 476 -0.71 4.40 -36.22
N MET A 477 0.27 3.54 -36.45
CA MET A 477 0.76 2.56 -35.47
C MET A 477 1.29 3.20 -34.18
N LYS A 478 1.78 4.45 -34.21
CA LYS A 478 2.29 5.11 -33.00
C LYS A 478 1.14 5.51 -32.09
N ILE A 479 0.08 6.08 -32.65
CA ILE A 479 -1.10 6.46 -31.88
C ILE A 479 -1.87 5.21 -31.44
N LEU A 480 -1.97 4.18 -32.28
CA LEU A 480 -2.57 2.90 -31.90
C LEU A 480 -1.84 2.25 -30.72
N ASP A 481 -0.51 2.24 -30.73
CA ASP A 481 0.30 1.75 -29.60
C ASP A 481 0.03 2.56 -28.32
N PHE A 482 -0.01 3.90 -28.43
CA PHE A 482 -0.22 4.80 -27.31
C PHE A 482 -1.63 4.72 -26.70
N SER A 483 -2.65 4.56 -27.54
CA SER A 483 -4.06 4.58 -27.11
C SER A 483 -4.64 3.19 -26.80
N SER A 484 -3.80 2.15 -26.88
CA SER A 484 -4.17 0.77 -26.55
C SER A 484 -3.63 0.34 -25.20
N THR A 485 -4.30 -0.62 -24.55
CA THR A 485 -3.73 -1.30 -23.39
C THR A 485 -2.41 -2.00 -23.78
N PRO A 486 -1.47 -2.19 -22.82
CA PRO A 486 -0.24 -2.93 -23.11
C PRO A 486 -0.50 -4.34 -23.64
N ASP A 487 -1.57 -5.01 -23.21
CA ASP A 487 -1.94 -6.34 -23.73
C ASP A 487 -2.33 -6.28 -25.21
N PHE A 488 -3.18 -5.32 -25.61
CA PHE A 488 -3.58 -5.16 -27.01
C PHE A 488 -2.39 -4.75 -27.88
N SER A 489 -1.62 -3.75 -27.44
CA SER A 489 -0.42 -3.28 -28.12
C SER A 489 0.60 -4.41 -28.36
N ASN A 490 0.93 -5.19 -27.32
CA ASN A 490 1.97 -6.21 -27.42
C ASN A 490 1.55 -7.40 -28.29
N ARG A 491 0.26 -7.73 -28.32
CA ARG A 491 -0.27 -8.88 -29.08
C ARG A 491 -0.52 -8.55 -30.54
N VAL A 492 -0.82 -7.29 -30.87
CA VAL A 492 -1.15 -6.88 -32.23
C VAL A 492 -0.15 -5.86 -32.76
N TRP A 493 -0.16 -4.62 -32.27
CA TRP A 493 0.53 -3.50 -32.90
C TRP A 493 2.05 -3.67 -32.99
N LYS A 494 2.69 -4.15 -31.92
CA LYS A 494 4.13 -4.40 -31.90
C LYS A 494 4.57 -5.64 -32.67
N GLN A 495 3.62 -6.49 -33.08
CA GLN A 495 3.89 -7.68 -33.88
C GLN A 495 3.83 -7.38 -35.38
N VAL A 496 3.28 -6.25 -35.81
CA VAL A 496 3.14 -5.91 -37.23
C VAL A 496 4.48 -5.47 -37.80
N GLU A 497 4.96 -6.15 -38.84
CA GLU A 497 6.12 -5.69 -39.60
C GLU A 497 5.81 -4.34 -40.29
N PRO A 498 6.70 -3.33 -40.26
CA PRO A 498 6.42 -2.00 -40.78
C PRO A 498 5.93 -1.95 -42.23
N GLN A 499 6.36 -2.93 -43.04
CA GLN A 499 6.00 -3.04 -44.46
C GLN A 499 4.57 -3.56 -44.68
N LEU A 500 3.96 -4.18 -43.66
CA LEU A 500 2.65 -4.84 -43.73
C LEU A 500 1.53 -3.99 -43.12
N VAL A 501 1.83 -2.83 -42.54
CA VAL A 501 0.84 -1.94 -41.90
C VAL A 501 -0.32 -1.59 -42.85
N ALA A 502 -0.01 -1.29 -44.12
CA ALA A 502 -1.00 -0.98 -45.13
C ALA A 502 -1.92 -2.17 -45.49
N GLN A 503 -1.52 -3.40 -45.16
CA GLN A 503 -2.21 -4.63 -45.52
C GLN A 503 -3.01 -5.24 -44.35
N LEU A 504 -3.01 -4.60 -43.17
CA LEU A 504 -3.83 -5.08 -42.06
C LEU A 504 -5.32 -5.12 -42.46
N PRO A 505 -6.06 -6.16 -42.06
CA PRO A 505 -7.48 -6.31 -42.42
C PRO A 505 -8.36 -5.42 -41.53
N LEU A 506 -8.34 -4.11 -41.80
CA LEU A 506 -9.03 -3.08 -41.01
C LEU A 506 -10.16 -2.40 -41.78
N ASP A 507 -10.40 -2.77 -43.04
CA ASP A 507 -11.28 -2.01 -43.94
C ASP A 507 -12.72 -1.93 -43.41
N GLU A 508 -13.22 -3.01 -42.81
CA GLU A 508 -14.57 -3.09 -42.22
C GLU A 508 -14.73 -2.16 -40.99
N ILE A 509 -13.65 -1.86 -40.26
CA ILE A 509 -13.68 -1.03 -39.04
C ILE A 509 -13.09 0.37 -39.26
N THR A 510 -12.81 0.74 -40.50
CA THR A 510 -12.26 2.05 -40.89
C THR A 510 -13.16 2.79 -41.89
N GLU A 511 -14.36 2.28 -42.15
CA GLU A 511 -15.36 2.98 -42.96
C GLU A 511 -15.65 4.39 -42.41
N PRO A 512 -15.78 5.42 -43.26
CA PRO A 512 -16.06 6.76 -42.77
C PRO A 512 -17.42 6.84 -42.05
N GLY A 513 -17.52 7.74 -41.07
CA GLY A 513 -18.76 7.98 -40.32
C GLY A 513 -18.76 7.43 -38.89
N PHE A 514 -17.62 7.53 -38.19
CA PHE A 514 -17.53 7.18 -36.77
C PHE A 514 -18.41 8.09 -35.91
N GLU A 515 -19.29 7.49 -35.11
CA GLU A 515 -20.18 8.20 -34.20
C GLU A 515 -20.36 7.39 -32.91
N ILE A 516 -20.16 8.03 -31.75
CA ILE A 516 -20.41 7.42 -30.45
C ILE A 516 -21.90 7.53 -30.12
N LEU A 517 -22.54 6.40 -29.85
CA LEU A 517 -23.97 6.29 -29.56
C LEU A 517 -24.25 6.29 -28.07
N ASP A 518 -23.49 5.49 -27.30
CA ASP A 518 -23.68 5.30 -25.86
C ASP A 518 -22.35 4.96 -25.17
N ILE A 519 -22.24 5.28 -23.88
CA ILE A 519 -21.08 4.96 -23.04
C ILE A 519 -21.56 4.34 -21.73
N GLN A 520 -21.16 3.11 -21.49
CA GLN A 520 -21.50 2.34 -20.30
C GLN A 520 -20.27 2.16 -19.42
N PHE A 521 -20.30 2.81 -18.27
CA PHE A 521 -19.26 2.72 -17.24
C PHE A 521 -19.55 1.57 -16.28
N ASN A 522 -18.59 0.67 -16.08
CA ASN A 522 -18.70 -0.44 -15.13
C ASN A 522 -17.37 -0.65 -14.38
N GLY A 523 -17.02 0.33 -13.55
CA GLY A 523 -15.80 0.32 -12.76
C GLY A 523 -14.56 0.30 -13.65
N ALA A 524 -13.81 -0.80 -13.60
CA ALA A 524 -12.56 -0.96 -14.34
C ALA A 524 -12.73 -1.15 -15.87
N ILE A 525 -13.96 -1.36 -16.34
CA ILE A 525 -14.25 -1.54 -17.77
C ILE A 525 -15.27 -0.49 -18.20
N THR A 526 -14.97 0.21 -19.28
CA THR A 526 -15.91 1.11 -19.95
C THR A 526 -16.21 0.59 -21.34
N LYS A 527 -17.48 0.45 -21.69
CA LYS A 527 -17.92 0.05 -23.02
C LYS A 527 -18.46 1.25 -23.77
N VAL A 528 -17.94 1.48 -24.98
CA VAL A 528 -18.40 2.56 -25.85
C VAL A 528 -19.09 1.94 -27.05
N SER A 529 -20.41 2.04 -27.09
CA SER A 529 -21.21 1.65 -28.24
C SER A 529 -21.11 2.77 -29.28
N ALA A 530 -20.62 2.43 -30.46
CA ALA A 530 -20.42 3.35 -31.56
C ALA A 530 -20.91 2.73 -32.87
N ARG A 531 -20.94 3.57 -33.91
CA ARG A 531 -21.19 3.15 -35.28
C ARG A 531 -20.01 3.58 -36.14
N GLN A 532 -19.56 2.68 -37.01
CA GLN A 532 -18.57 2.96 -38.05
C GLN A 532 -19.25 2.68 -39.40
N GLY A 533 -19.55 3.72 -40.17
CA GLY A 533 -20.40 3.59 -41.36
C GLY A 533 -21.80 3.09 -40.99
N ASN A 534 -22.15 1.86 -41.40
CA ASN A 534 -23.39 1.18 -41.03
C ASN A 534 -23.21 0.06 -39.98
N LEU A 535 -21.99 -0.20 -39.53
CA LEU A 535 -21.67 -1.30 -38.63
C LEU A 535 -21.72 -0.84 -37.17
N PRO A 536 -22.47 -1.53 -36.29
CA PRO A 536 -22.39 -1.31 -34.86
C PRO A 536 -21.10 -1.91 -34.31
N VAL A 537 -20.33 -1.11 -33.59
CA VAL A 537 -19.05 -1.51 -32.97
C VAL A 537 -19.07 -1.16 -31.50
N THR A 538 -18.46 -1.98 -30.66
CA THR A 538 -18.30 -1.67 -29.23
C THR A 538 -16.83 -1.62 -28.88
N TYR A 539 -16.32 -0.46 -28.47
CA TYR A 539 -14.95 -0.35 -27.97
C TYR A 539 -14.96 -0.72 -26.48
N ILE A 540 -14.05 -1.61 -26.10
CA ILE A 540 -13.83 -2.01 -24.71
C ILE A 540 -12.61 -1.26 -24.21
N LEU A 541 -12.80 -0.41 -23.21
CA LEU A 541 -11.73 0.37 -22.61
C LEU A 541 -11.48 -0.10 -21.18
N ARG A 542 -10.21 -0.03 -20.76
CA ARG A 542 -9.76 -0.39 -19.41
C ARG A 542 -8.87 0.69 -18.84
N GLU A 543 -8.94 0.83 -17.53
CA GLU A 543 -8.03 1.69 -16.79
C GLU A 543 -6.67 1.01 -16.63
N HIS A 544 -5.61 1.76 -16.89
CA HIS A 544 -4.22 1.33 -16.73
C HIS A 544 -3.37 2.52 -16.28
N LEU A 545 -2.85 2.49 -15.04
CA LEU A 545 -1.98 3.53 -14.47
C LEU A 545 -2.57 4.96 -14.56
N GLY A 546 -3.84 5.12 -14.20
CA GLY A 546 -4.53 6.42 -14.21
C GLY A 546 -4.93 6.93 -15.61
N GLN A 547 -4.87 6.06 -16.62
CA GLN A 547 -5.33 6.37 -17.98
C GLN A 547 -6.37 5.35 -18.43
N ILE A 548 -7.38 5.79 -19.20
CA ILE A 548 -8.27 4.85 -19.88
C ILE A 548 -7.73 4.58 -21.28
N LEU A 549 -7.57 3.30 -21.64
CA LEU A 549 -6.99 2.87 -22.92
C LEU A 549 -7.91 1.82 -23.56
N VAL A 550 -7.86 1.71 -24.90
CA VAL A 550 -8.65 0.72 -25.64
C VAL A 550 -8.01 -0.66 -25.48
N ASP A 551 -8.78 -1.61 -24.96
CA ASP A 551 -8.34 -2.99 -24.77
C ASP A 551 -8.78 -3.92 -25.91
N ASP A 552 -9.94 -3.66 -26.50
CA ASP A 552 -10.50 -4.44 -27.61
C ASP A 552 -11.59 -3.64 -28.35
N ILE A 553 -11.99 -4.16 -29.51
CA ILE A 553 -13.17 -3.76 -30.27
C ILE A 553 -14.01 -5.01 -30.49
N GLU A 554 -15.27 -4.98 -30.07
CA GLU A 554 -16.24 -6.03 -30.32
C GLU A 554 -17.08 -5.68 -31.56
N LEU A 555 -17.09 -6.56 -32.55
CA LEU A 555 -17.88 -6.47 -33.78
C LEU A 555 -18.38 -7.87 -34.15
N ASP A 556 -19.70 -8.03 -34.29
CA ASP A 556 -20.31 -9.33 -34.64
C ASP A 556 -20.31 -9.53 -36.16
N LEU A 557 -19.36 -10.32 -36.65
CA LEU A 557 -19.26 -10.72 -38.06
C LEU A 557 -19.43 -12.23 -38.18
N LYS A 558 -20.26 -12.62 -39.14
CA LYS A 558 -20.51 -14.04 -39.41
C LYS A 558 -19.19 -14.75 -39.73
N GLY A 559 -18.92 -15.83 -39.00
CA GLY A 559 -17.74 -16.67 -39.22
C GLY A 559 -16.45 -16.12 -38.61
N ARG A 560 -16.50 -15.10 -37.75
CA ARG A 560 -15.34 -14.56 -37.02
C ARG A 560 -15.70 -14.43 -35.52
N PRO A 561 -14.72 -14.46 -34.60
CA PRO A 561 -14.97 -14.09 -33.21
C PRO A 561 -15.34 -12.61 -33.12
N SER A 562 -16.12 -12.24 -32.10
CA SER A 562 -16.52 -10.84 -31.90
C SER A 562 -15.34 -9.92 -31.62
N SER A 563 -14.28 -10.45 -31.00
CA SER A 563 -13.06 -9.70 -30.69
C SER A 563 -12.23 -9.43 -31.95
N VAL A 564 -12.14 -8.15 -32.32
CA VAL A 564 -11.25 -7.69 -33.38
C VAL A 564 -9.80 -7.88 -32.97
N LYS A 565 -9.44 -7.65 -31.70
CA LYS A 565 -8.08 -7.92 -31.19
C LYS A 565 -7.66 -9.37 -31.41
N ALA A 566 -8.53 -10.34 -31.11
CA ALA A 566 -8.24 -11.76 -31.33
C ALA A 566 -8.11 -12.08 -32.83
N THR A 567 -8.95 -11.46 -33.67
CA THR A 567 -8.87 -11.61 -35.12
C THR A 567 -7.55 -11.06 -35.67
N LEU A 568 -7.16 -9.85 -35.26
CA LEU A 568 -5.93 -9.20 -35.70
C LEU A 568 -4.68 -9.93 -35.19
N GLU A 569 -4.67 -10.39 -33.93
CA GLU A 569 -3.55 -11.17 -33.38
C GLU A 569 -3.20 -12.34 -34.29
N MET A 570 -4.19 -13.09 -34.77
CA MET A 570 -3.93 -14.23 -35.64
C MET A 570 -3.62 -13.83 -37.09
N MET A 571 -4.31 -12.82 -37.64
CA MET A 571 -4.05 -12.35 -39.00
C MET A 571 -2.64 -11.78 -39.15
N VAL A 572 -2.13 -11.06 -38.15
CA VAL A 572 -0.75 -10.56 -38.14
C VAL A 572 0.25 -11.71 -38.20
N GLN A 573 0.00 -12.83 -37.50
CA GLN A 573 0.87 -14.01 -37.59
C GLN A 573 0.86 -14.64 -38.99
N VAL A 574 -0.30 -14.71 -39.66
CA VAL A 574 -0.40 -15.18 -41.05
C VAL A 574 0.42 -14.28 -41.98
N GLN A 575 0.21 -12.96 -41.89
CA GLN A 575 0.86 -11.99 -42.78
C GLN A 575 2.38 -11.96 -42.56
N ASN A 576 2.85 -11.99 -41.31
CA ASN A 576 4.27 -12.07 -41.00
C ASN A 576 4.90 -13.37 -41.51
N TYR A 577 4.18 -14.50 -41.43
CA TYR A 577 4.63 -15.76 -42.00
C TYR A 577 4.72 -15.71 -43.52
N ALA A 578 3.69 -15.20 -44.20
CA ALA A 578 3.65 -15.03 -45.65
C ALA A 578 4.79 -14.14 -46.15
N PHE A 579 5.02 -13.01 -45.48
CA PHE A 579 6.13 -12.10 -45.75
C PHE A 579 7.49 -12.77 -45.53
N SER A 580 7.67 -13.49 -44.42
CA SER A 580 8.92 -14.23 -44.16
C SER A 580 9.19 -15.32 -45.20
N MET A 581 8.14 -15.91 -45.77
CA MET A 581 8.24 -16.89 -46.85
C MET A 581 8.64 -16.25 -48.17
N HIS A 582 8.06 -15.09 -48.49
CA HIS A 582 8.44 -14.28 -49.66
C HIS A 582 9.91 -13.84 -49.59
N GLU A 583 10.34 -13.30 -48.45
CA GLU A 583 11.71 -12.83 -48.21
C GLU A 583 12.74 -13.95 -48.00
N GLN A 584 12.30 -15.21 -48.11
CA GLN A 584 13.13 -16.40 -47.85
C GLN A 584 13.82 -16.41 -46.47
N ASN A 585 13.23 -15.75 -45.48
CA ASN A 585 13.80 -15.59 -44.15
C ASN A 585 13.45 -16.79 -43.25
N ILE A 586 14.25 -17.86 -43.36
CA ILE A 586 14.10 -19.09 -42.59
C ILE A 586 14.07 -18.83 -41.07
N ARG A 587 14.84 -17.88 -40.56
CA ARG A 587 14.89 -17.59 -39.11
C ARG A 587 13.56 -17.07 -38.59
N ASN A 588 12.89 -16.19 -39.35
CA ASN A 588 11.58 -15.68 -38.98
C ASN A 588 10.48 -16.73 -39.22
N LEU A 589 10.56 -17.50 -40.30
CA LEU A 589 9.67 -18.66 -40.51
C LEU A 589 9.73 -19.63 -39.33
N GLN A 590 10.93 -19.87 -38.78
CA GLN A 590 11.08 -20.74 -37.62
C GLN A 590 10.37 -20.21 -36.37
N ARG A 591 10.31 -18.89 -36.19
CA ARG A 591 9.64 -18.25 -35.05
C ARG A 591 8.11 -18.31 -35.18
N HIS A 592 7.61 -18.19 -36.39
CA HIS A 592 6.17 -18.21 -36.68
C HIS A 592 5.61 -19.62 -36.91
N SER A 593 6.46 -20.66 -36.93
CA SER A 593 6.08 -22.06 -37.13
C SER A 593 6.05 -22.86 -35.84
N SER A 594 5.15 -23.85 -35.79
CA SER A 594 5.14 -24.84 -34.72
C SER A 594 6.44 -25.64 -34.67
N ARG A 595 6.78 -26.17 -33.48
CA ARG A 595 7.92 -27.10 -33.32
C ARG A 595 7.91 -28.24 -34.36
N ASP A 596 6.74 -28.83 -34.61
CA ASP A 596 6.61 -29.97 -35.53
C ASP A 596 6.89 -29.54 -36.98
N PHE A 597 6.39 -28.37 -37.40
CA PHE A 597 6.72 -27.80 -38.71
C PHE A 597 8.23 -27.53 -38.82
N ASN A 598 8.81 -26.91 -37.79
CA ASN A 598 10.22 -26.58 -37.74
C ASN A 598 11.13 -27.79 -37.91
N GLU A 599 10.85 -28.88 -37.19
CA GLU A 599 11.63 -30.11 -37.26
C GLU A 599 11.54 -30.77 -38.64
N LEU A 600 10.37 -30.72 -39.27
CA LEU A 600 10.12 -31.36 -40.56
C LEU A 600 10.64 -30.59 -41.77
N VAL A 601 10.66 -29.25 -41.71
CA VAL A 601 10.98 -28.40 -42.87
C VAL A 601 12.13 -27.44 -42.55
N TRP A 602 11.90 -26.44 -41.69
CA TRP A 602 12.80 -25.29 -41.59
C TRP A 602 14.17 -25.56 -40.98
N ARG A 603 14.34 -26.63 -40.20
CA ARG A 603 15.65 -27.06 -39.70
C ARG A 603 16.46 -27.86 -40.72
N GLN A 604 15.80 -28.35 -41.76
CA GLN A 604 16.39 -29.22 -42.78
C GLN A 604 16.94 -28.44 -43.97
N VAL A 605 16.63 -27.15 -44.10
CA VAL A 605 16.94 -26.34 -45.29
C VAL A 605 17.60 -25.01 -44.93
N ASP A 606 18.43 -24.49 -45.84
CA ASP A 606 19.03 -23.15 -45.72
C ASP A 606 18.29 -22.08 -46.56
N GLN A 607 17.41 -22.51 -47.47
CA GLN A 607 16.56 -21.64 -48.29
C GLN A 607 15.13 -22.22 -48.35
N VAL A 608 14.14 -21.36 -48.61
CA VAL A 608 12.73 -21.80 -48.71
C VAL A 608 12.55 -22.69 -49.95
N PRO A 609 12.08 -23.95 -49.81
CA PRO A 609 11.84 -24.83 -50.95
C PRO A 609 10.80 -24.25 -51.91
N GLN A 610 11.06 -24.35 -53.21
CA GLN A 610 10.12 -23.91 -54.24
C GLN A 610 8.97 -24.91 -54.36
N THR A 611 7.73 -24.41 -54.34
CA THR A 611 6.51 -25.21 -54.46
C THR A 611 5.76 -24.87 -55.73
N SER A 612 4.89 -25.78 -56.18
CA SER A 612 4.04 -25.54 -57.37
C SER A 612 3.00 -24.42 -57.17
N PHE A 613 2.81 -23.98 -55.92
CA PHE A 613 1.86 -22.95 -55.52
C PHE A 613 2.58 -21.72 -54.96
N ASN A 614 2.06 -20.53 -55.25
CA ASN A 614 2.51 -19.29 -54.62
C ASN A 614 1.83 -19.13 -53.24
N ILE A 615 2.38 -19.82 -52.24
CA ILE A 615 1.83 -19.83 -50.88
C ILE A 615 1.73 -18.41 -50.28
N PRO A 616 2.75 -17.53 -50.39
CA PRO A 616 2.64 -16.16 -49.89
C PRO A 616 1.41 -15.41 -50.43
N GLU A 617 1.13 -15.52 -51.73
CA GLU A 617 -0.03 -14.85 -52.35
C GLU A 617 -1.36 -15.37 -51.81
N LEU A 618 -1.48 -16.68 -51.59
CA LEU A 618 -2.70 -17.28 -51.03
C LEU A 618 -2.95 -16.86 -49.57
N LEU A 619 -1.88 -16.68 -48.80
CA LEU A 619 -1.96 -16.24 -47.40
C LEU A 619 -2.29 -14.74 -47.25
N MET A 620 -2.17 -13.97 -48.32
CA MET A 620 -2.55 -12.55 -48.35
C MET A 620 -3.99 -12.32 -48.83
N SER A 621 -4.77 -13.38 -49.06
CA SER A 621 -6.18 -13.28 -49.46
C SER A 621 -7.10 -12.84 -48.31
N ASP A 622 -8.28 -12.32 -48.64
CA ASP A 622 -9.26 -11.83 -47.66
C ASP A 622 -9.70 -12.91 -46.66
N LEU A 623 -9.96 -12.50 -45.42
CA LEU A 623 -10.42 -13.38 -44.34
C LEU A 623 -11.87 -13.84 -44.57
N ALA A 624 -12.05 -15.14 -44.83
CA ALA A 624 -13.36 -15.76 -45.01
C ALA A 624 -13.96 -16.25 -43.68
N SER A 625 -13.17 -16.92 -42.84
CA SER A 625 -13.61 -17.35 -41.50
C SER A 625 -12.45 -17.54 -40.54
N LEU A 626 -12.73 -17.40 -39.24
CA LEU A 626 -11.82 -17.64 -38.15
C LEU A 626 -12.54 -18.41 -37.03
N GLU A 627 -12.03 -19.60 -36.72
CA GLU A 627 -12.50 -20.44 -35.63
C GLU A 627 -11.41 -20.55 -34.57
N ILE A 628 -11.70 -20.12 -33.34
CA ILE A 628 -10.80 -20.24 -32.19
C ILE A 628 -11.33 -21.34 -31.29
N ASN A 629 -10.57 -22.43 -31.14
CA ASN A 629 -10.91 -23.51 -30.21
C ASN A 629 -9.93 -23.51 -29.03
N GLU A 630 -10.26 -22.74 -28.01
CA GLU A 630 -9.42 -22.59 -26.81
C GLU A 630 -9.21 -23.91 -26.05
N ASN A 631 -10.21 -24.78 -26.05
CA ASN A 631 -10.17 -26.06 -25.34
C ASN A 631 -9.22 -27.07 -25.97
N ALA A 632 -9.06 -27.02 -27.30
CA ALA A 632 -8.18 -27.92 -28.04
C ALA A 632 -6.78 -27.35 -28.29
N GLY A 633 -6.56 -26.05 -28.04
CA GLY A 633 -5.29 -25.38 -28.31
C GLY A 633 -4.97 -25.22 -29.81
N TYR A 634 -5.98 -25.39 -30.67
CA TYR A 634 -5.89 -25.22 -32.12
C TYR A 634 -6.88 -24.16 -32.58
N SER A 635 -6.48 -23.38 -33.58
CA SER A 635 -7.36 -22.41 -34.24
C SER A 635 -7.21 -22.54 -35.74
N ARG A 636 -8.25 -22.14 -36.49
CA ARG A 636 -8.30 -22.27 -37.94
C ARG A 636 -8.69 -20.94 -38.56
N ILE A 637 -7.87 -20.46 -39.50
CA ILE A 637 -8.20 -19.33 -40.37
C ILE A 637 -8.44 -19.85 -41.78
N GLN A 638 -9.51 -19.38 -42.42
CA GLN A 638 -9.75 -19.58 -43.85
C GLN A 638 -9.61 -18.25 -44.58
N LEU A 639 -8.79 -18.25 -45.63
CA LEU A 639 -8.49 -17.10 -46.49
C LEU A 639 -8.93 -17.42 -47.91
N GLY A 640 -9.55 -16.44 -48.57
CA GLY A 640 -10.06 -16.60 -49.94
C GLY A 640 -11.22 -17.59 -50.05
N SER A 641 -11.37 -18.18 -51.24
CA SER A 641 -12.51 -19.03 -51.60
C SER A 641 -12.18 -20.54 -51.46
N ALA A 642 -13.20 -21.38 -51.68
CA ALA A 642 -13.01 -22.84 -51.77
C ALA A 642 -12.25 -23.27 -53.04
N GLN A 643 -12.17 -22.42 -54.06
CA GLN A 643 -11.50 -22.72 -55.35
C GLN A 643 -10.08 -22.16 -55.40
N ARG A 644 -9.84 -21.04 -54.72
CA ARG A 644 -8.54 -20.38 -54.60
C ARG A 644 -8.46 -19.72 -53.23
N GLY A 645 -7.65 -20.30 -52.36
CA GLY A 645 -7.52 -19.86 -50.98
C GLY A 645 -6.62 -20.77 -50.15
N ALA A 646 -6.58 -20.52 -48.84
CA ALA A 646 -5.83 -21.32 -47.90
C ALA A 646 -6.56 -21.44 -46.57
N THR A 647 -6.43 -22.60 -45.93
CA THR A 647 -6.75 -22.77 -44.52
C THR A 647 -5.44 -22.82 -43.72
N VAL A 648 -5.24 -21.90 -42.80
CA VAL A 648 -4.13 -21.91 -41.85
C VAL A 648 -4.57 -22.56 -40.55
N LEU A 649 -3.86 -23.60 -40.14
CA LEU A 649 -4.01 -24.26 -38.85
C LEU A 649 -2.98 -23.69 -37.89
N PHE A 650 -3.45 -23.21 -36.75
CA PHE A 650 -2.62 -22.66 -35.67
C PHE A 650 -2.59 -23.61 -34.49
N LYS A 651 -1.47 -23.59 -33.78
CA LYS A 651 -1.28 -24.28 -32.50
C LYS A 651 -0.78 -23.28 -31.46
N LYS A 652 -1.34 -23.32 -30.25
CA LYS A 652 -0.87 -22.45 -29.16
C LYS A 652 0.39 -23.04 -28.53
N GLN A 653 1.51 -22.32 -28.58
CA GLN A 653 2.79 -22.71 -27.99
C GLN A 653 3.35 -21.55 -27.17
N GLN A 654 3.74 -21.81 -25.91
CA GLN A 654 4.28 -20.79 -24.99
C GLN A 654 3.41 -19.50 -24.89
N GLY A 655 2.09 -19.65 -25.01
CA GLY A 655 1.15 -18.53 -24.95
C GLY A 655 0.90 -17.79 -26.28
N GLN A 656 1.59 -18.15 -27.36
CA GLN A 656 1.42 -17.54 -28.69
C GLN A 656 0.82 -18.52 -29.71
N TYR A 657 0.08 -18.01 -30.68
CA TYR A 657 -0.40 -18.81 -31.82
C TYR A 657 0.69 -18.86 -32.89
N VAL A 658 1.10 -20.07 -33.27
CA VAL A 658 2.08 -20.31 -34.34
C VAL A 658 1.47 -21.19 -35.42
N VAL A 659 1.92 -21.00 -36.66
CA VAL A 659 1.46 -21.75 -37.83
C VAL A 659 1.88 -23.20 -37.69
N ASP A 660 0.89 -24.08 -37.58
CA ASP A 660 1.11 -25.52 -37.61
C ASP A 660 1.01 -26.09 -39.02
N ASP A 661 -0.01 -25.81 -39.82
CA ASP A 661 -0.03 -26.24 -41.23
C ASP A 661 -0.84 -25.27 -42.08
N ILE A 662 -0.66 -25.34 -43.40
CA ILE A 662 -1.41 -24.56 -44.36
C ILE A 662 -1.99 -25.51 -45.40
N MET A 663 -3.31 -25.62 -45.45
CA MET A 663 -4.03 -26.40 -46.45
C MET A 663 -4.41 -25.49 -47.62
N ILE A 664 -3.78 -25.69 -48.77
CA ILE A 664 -4.05 -24.95 -50.00
C ILE A 664 -5.35 -25.48 -50.63
N HIS A 665 -6.25 -24.57 -51.00
CA HIS A 665 -7.48 -24.90 -51.74
C HIS A 665 -7.23 -24.69 -53.23
N SER A 666 -7.43 -25.73 -54.04
CA SER A 666 -7.33 -25.63 -55.50
C SER A 666 -8.27 -26.62 -56.18
N ASP A 667 -8.89 -26.17 -57.26
CA ASP A 667 -9.67 -26.98 -58.20
C ASP A 667 -8.80 -27.81 -59.18
N THR A 668 -7.50 -27.56 -59.21
CA THR A 668 -6.55 -28.21 -60.14
C THR A 668 -5.97 -29.53 -59.63
N VAL A 669 -6.24 -29.91 -58.37
CA VAL A 669 -5.66 -31.10 -57.72
C VAL A 669 -6.76 -32.13 -57.41
N ALA A 670 -6.45 -33.42 -57.53
CA ALA A 670 -7.40 -34.53 -57.30
C ALA A 670 -8.00 -34.56 -55.87
N SER A 671 -7.31 -33.96 -54.89
CA SER A 671 -7.86 -33.62 -53.59
C SER A 671 -8.04 -32.11 -53.50
N ASN A 672 -9.24 -31.65 -53.12
CA ASN A 672 -9.57 -30.22 -52.98
C ASN A 672 -8.70 -29.46 -51.96
N TYR A 673 -7.85 -30.17 -51.20
CA TYR A 673 -6.94 -29.62 -50.19
C TYR A 673 -5.55 -30.25 -50.32
N LEU A 674 -4.50 -29.44 -50.24
CA LEU A 674 -3.10 -29.89 -50.20
C LEU A 674 -2.36 -29.30 -49.00
N SER A 675 -1.72 -30.14 -48.18
CA SER A 675 -0.90 -29.69 -47.03
C SER A 675 0.43 -29.12 -47.52
N THR A 676 0.72 -27.89 -47.09
CA THR A 676 1.98 -27.18 -47.37
C THR A 676 3.16 -27.87 -46.72
N LYS A 677 3.02 -28.38 -45.48
CA LYS A 677 4.05 -29.21 -44.85
C LYS A 677 4.44 -30.40 -45.75
N LYS A 678 3.45 -31.07 -46.36
CA LYS A 678 3.70 -32.21 -47.25
C LYS A 678 4.37 -31.78 -48.55
N GLU A 679 3.89 -30.69 -49.16
CA GLU A 679 4.43 -30.18 -50.43
C GLU A 679 5.89 -29.73 -50.28
N LEU A 680 6.21 -28.98 -49.21
CA LEU A 680 7.58 -28.55 -48.93
C LEU A 680 8.52 -29.75 -48.73
N ARG A 681 8.07 -30.79 -48.03
CA ARG A 681 8.85 -32.03 -47.86
C ARG A 681 9.08 -32.77 -49.19
N MET A 682 8.08 -32.81 -50.07
CA MET A 682 8.24 -33.41 -51.39
C MET A 682 9.21 -32.61 -52.26
N SER A 683 9.14 -31.27 -52.21
CA SER A 683 10.10 -30.40 -52.90
C SER A 683 11.53 -30.59 -52.40
N MET A 684 11.72 -30.70 -51.08
CA MET A 684 13.02 -31.01 -50.47
C MET A 684 13.57 -32.38 -50.92
N ALA A 685 12.70 -33.39 -51.02
CA ALA A 685 13.09 -34.72 -51.51
C ALA A 685 13.45 -34.72 -53.01
N ALA A 686 12.77 -33.90 -53.81
CA ALA A 686 13.05 -33.74 -55.23
C ALA A 686 14.34 -32.95 -55.51
N ASN A 687 14.70 -32.00 -54.64
CA ASN A 687 15.84 -31.10 -54.80
C ASN A 687 16.81 -31.19 -53.62
N ALA A 688 17.66 -32.23 -53.60
CA ALA A 688 18.62 -32.50 -52.53
C ALA A 688 19.62 -31.35 -52.25
N GLY A 689 19.84 -30.43 -53.20
CA GLY A 689 20.72 -29.26 -53.03
C GLY A 689 20.18 -28.18 -52.09
N THR A 690 18.94 -28.30 -51.61
CA THR A 690 18.32 -27.39 -50.63
C THR A 690 18.47 -27.86 -49.18
N LEU A 691 18.89 -29.11 -48.97
CA LEU A 691 19.08 -29.68 -47.64
C LEU A 691 20.39 -29.19 -47.02
N LYS A 692 20.37 -28.91 -45.71
CA LYS A 692 21.59 -28.63 -44.96
C LYS A 692 22.53 -29.81 -45.06
N GLN A 693 23.76 -29.59 -45.53
CA GLN A 693 24.78 -30.61 -45.49
C GLN A 693 25.19 -30.85 -44.04
N SER A 694 24.71 -31.95 -43.46
CA SER A 694 25.20 -32.42 -42.17
C SER A 694 26.61 -32.97 -42.36
N THR A 695 27.63 -32.21 -41.96
CA THR A 695 28.98 -32.73 -41.72
C THR A 695 28.99 -33.56 -40.44
N VAL A 696 28.33 -34.71 -40.47
CA VAL A 696 28.59 -35.81 -39.54
C VAL A 696 28.82 -37.04 -40.39
N GLN A 697 30.09 -37.26 -40.76
CA GLN A 697 30.54 -38.57 -41.23
C GLN A 697 30.40 -39.55 -40.06
N ALA A 698 29.31 -40.31 -40.02
CA ALA A 698 29.24 -41.50 -39.21
C ALA A 698 30.11 -42.57 -39.89
N THR A 699 31.37 -42.68 -39.46
CA THR A 699 32.26 -43.77 -39.85
C THR A 699 31.76 -45.03 -39.17
N TYR A 700 30.94 -45.83 -39.86
CA TYR A 700 30.64 -47.19 -39.41
C TYR A 700 31.72 -48.12 -39.93
N THR A 701 32.65 -48.52 -39.07
CA THR A 701 33.58 -49.62 -39.34
C THR A 701 32.83 -50.93 -39.13
N ILE A 702 32.48 -51.61 -40.23
CA ILE A 702 31.93 -52.97 -40.17
C ILE A 702 33.12 -53.93 -40.06
N SER A 703 33.35 -54.49 -38.87
CA SER A 703 34.28 -55.61 -38.68
C SER A 703 33.55 -56.92 -38.99
N ASN A 704 33.91 -57.57 -40.09
CA ASN A 704 33.48 -58.93 -40.39
C ASN A 704 34.39 -59.92 -39.67
N GLU A 705 33.93 -60.50 -38.55
CA GLU A 705 34.46 -61.78 -38.07
C GLU A 705 33.52 -62.91 -38.52
N THR A 706 34.05 -63.76 -39.39
CA THR A 706 33.45 -65.01 -39.86
C THR A 706 33.88 -66.16 -38.97
N VAL A 707 32.93 -66.93 -38.44
CA VAL A 707 33.18 -68.30 -37.91
C VAL A 707 32.05 -69.23 -38.42
N PRO A 708 32.36 -70.47 -38.87
CA PRO A 708 31.51 -71.25 -39.77
C PRO A 708 30.56 -72.26 -39.09
N ASP A 709 29.52 -72.61 -39.86
CA ASP A 709 28.49 -73.66 -39.81
C ASP A 709 28.55 -74.81 -38.78
N SER A 710 27.38 -75.12 -38.19
CA SER A 710 26.84 -76.50 -38.06
C SER A 710 25.39 -76.57 -37.52
N SER A 711 24.45 -76.92 -38.41
CA SER A 711 23.21 -77.73 -38.27
C SER A 711 22.20 -77.61 -37.10
N ALA A 712 20.91 -77.59 -37.50
CA ALA A 712 19.65 -78.03 -36.85
C ALA A 712 18.71 -76.92 -36.31
N ALA A 713 17.48 -76.92 -36.82
CA ALA A 713 16.38 -75.97 -36.58
C ALA A 713 15.74 -76.06 -35.15
N PRO A 714 14.70 -75.28 -34.82
CA PRO A 714 14.50 -73.82 -34.92
C PRO A 714 14.09 -73.22 -33.56
N GLN A 715 14.77 -72.22 -33.00
CA GLN A 715 14.26 -71.53 -31.79
C GLN A 715 14.55 -70.03 -31.73
N ALA A 716 13.47 -69.31 -31.43
CA ALA A 716 13.35 -68.02 -30.73
C ALA A 716 14.19 -66.82 -31.20
N VAL A 717 13.50 -65.82 -31.74
CA VAL A 717 13.95 -64.43 -31.84
C VAL A 717 14.26 -63.91 -30.43
N SER A 718 15.53 -63.88 -30.04
CA SER A 718 16.02 -63.11 -28.90
C SER A 718 16.40 -61.71 -29.37
N ILE A 719 15.71 -60.71 -28.83
CA ILE A 719 16.00 -59.29 -28.99
C ILE A 719 17.34 -58.99 -28.30
N PRO A 720 18.37 -58.48 -29.01
CA PRO A 720 19.56 -57.97 -28.34
C PRO A 720 19.23 -56.64 -27.66
N GLU A 721 19.41 -56.63 -26.34
CA GLU A 721 19.35 -55.50 -25.44
C GLU A 721 20.48 -54.51 -25.79
N ILE A 722 20.11 -53.32 -26.29
CA ILE A 722 21.06 -52.22 -26.49
C ILE A 722 21.14 -51.45 -25.17
N GLN A 723 22.24 -51.66 -24.43
CA GLN A 723 22.59 -50.82 -23.29
C GLN A 723 23.13 -49.46 -23.76
N PRO A 724 22.72 -48.34 -23.16
CA PRO A 724 23.25 -47.02 -23.50
C PRO A 724 24.69 -46.88 -22.99
N THR A 725 25.63 -46.61 -23.89
CA THR A 725 26.99 -46.21 -23.50
C THR A 725 26.95 -44.78 -22.94
N ALA A 726 27.72 -44.56 -21.87
CA ALA A 726 27.71 -43.39 -21.02
C ALA A 726 27.88 -42.05 -21.77
N PHE A 727 27.12 -41.04 -21.32
CA PHE A 727 27.36 -39.63 -21.65
C PHE A 727 28.61 -39.13 -20.91
N GLU A 728 29.65 -38.75 -21.66
CA GLU A 728 30.70 -37.86 -21.15
C GLU A 728 30.15 -36.43 -21.06
N LEU A 729 30.29 -35.83 -19.88
CA LEU A 729 29.98 -34.42 -19.62
C LEU A 729 31.01 -33.52 -20.33
N PRO A 730 30.61 -32.41 -20.96
CA PRO A 730 31.58 -31.46 -21.51
C PRO A 730 32.37 -30.79 -20.37
N GLN A 731 33.70 -30.83 -20.49
CA GLN A 731 34.61 -30.01 -19.69
C GLN A 731 34.32 -28.52 -19.94
N GLN A 732 34.23 -27.76 -18.84
CA GLN A 732 34.35 -26.30 -18.88
C GLN A 732 35.80 -25.93 -19.20
N GLU A 733 35.99 -25.12 -20.24
CA GLU A 733 37.25 -24.41 -20.48
C GLU A 733 37.16 -22.97 -19.92
N PRO A 734 38.31 -22.36 -19.58
CA PRO A 734 38.46 -21.30 -18.57
C PRO A 734 37.87 -19.92 -18.92
#